data_AF-A0A398AJI4-F1
#
_entry.id   AF-A0A398AJI4-F1
#
_cell.length_a   1.000
_cell.length_b   1.000
_cell.length_c   1.000
_cell.angle_alpha   90.00
_cell.angle_beta   90.00
_cell.angle_gamma   90.00
#
_symmetry.space_group_name_H-M   'P 1'
#
loop_
_entity.id
_entity.type
_entity.pdbx_description
1 polymer ?
#
loop_
_entity_poly.entity_id
_entity_poly.type
_entity_poly.pdbx_seq_one_letter_code
_entity_poly.pdbx_strand_id
1 'polypeptide(L)'
;MAESIHKDQKTVSFDKCISSSSRCSFMAIVIFLIFLSYFLYSFSFISVLKSPSKVSNSLLVPVMQVQLGSGQNHTEDKTELNHIVFGIAAFSKLWKHRREYVKTWWKPNGEMKGAVWLDKPTVNDSLSSALPEIRISSDTSSFKYRYRRGHRSAIRITRIVSDTVRMLKGTESERNVRWIVMGDDDTVFFPENLVRVLRKYDHKQFYYIGAPSESHLQNLQQFSYGMAYGGGGFAISYPLAKALEKMQDRCIESYADLYGSDDRIHACMAELGVPLTREVGFHQFDVYGNLLGLLSVHPQAPIVSIHHLDVVEPIFPKMDRVKAVERLMISAKLDSASLVQQSICYDRTHQWTMSISWGYTVQITRTYMPARMMEVPTRTFSDWHKRHDFNNLAFNTRPITYTDCQRPRVFYMSRTLGDSSSSTTITEYLRHNELNPQCEWGIPDPSDINQIFVHKECNPDRWNKVVVRFVPSEDSKLAFVNAIEVISAPKDLIADVATSVSRDGTGKLNGLGKQAMEVVYRINIGGRKVTPFNDTLWRTWVPDDDLFKTVDASSHKAYFTGRIKYRPGGASREVGPDNVYNTARVGNAMSWDFPVSTGYKYLIRMHFCDIASKSLGMLYFNVYINGNLAYQDFDISDATGYVLASPYYMDFVVDLTADSNNPLGSSITVSVGPSNKTSVDEHRVDAMLNGVEIMKMNNSMGSLDGYVSTDMILTSCPNRRNLSIFIAMVAFMCIFMSFYVVVQRKKVRDDISWTKLPMDVRQDNLKSGNQFSARKP
;
A
#
# COMPACT_ATOMS: atom_id res chain seq x y z
N MET A 1 41.08 47.53 -35.55
CA MET A 1 40.42 48.79 -35.14
C MET A 1 39.76 48.50 -33.80
N ALA A 2 40.45 48.68 -32.66
CA ALA A 2 40.71 49.96 -31.96
C ALA A 2 39.36 50.67 -31.68
N GLU A 3 38.91 50.91 -30.45
CA GLU A 3 39.61 51.51 -29.31
C GLU A 3 38.93 51.21 -27.95
N SER A 4 39.72 51.28 -26.87
CA SER A 4 39.33 51.22 -25.45
C SER A 4 38.91 52.60 -24.92
N ILE A 5 38.27 52.66 -23.73
CA ILE A 5 38.63 53.61 -22.65
C ILE A 5 38.05 53.15 -21.30
N HIS A 6 38.85 53.38 -20.26
CA HIS A 6 38.80 52.97 -18.86
C HIS A 6 38.15 54.03 -17.94
N LYS A 7 38.00 53.67 -16.64
CA LYS A 7 37.87 54.49 -15.40
C LYS A 7 36.43 54.93 -15.00
N ASP A 8 36.03 55.03 -13.72
CA ASP A 8 36.74 55.09 -12.44
C ASP A 8 35.83 54.64 -11.27
N GLN A 9 36.46 54.26 -10.16
CA GLN A 9 35.88 53.84 -8.88
C GLN A 9 35.89 55.03 -7.88
N LYS A 10 34.79 55.33 -7.18
CA LYS A 10 34.79 56.19 -5.98
C LYS A 10 33.75 55.76 -4.93
N THR A 11 34.21 55.71 -3.70
CA THR A 11 33.53 55.48 -2.43
C THR A 11 32.84 56.75 -1.90
N VAL A 12 31.64 56.64 -1.31
CA VAL A 12 31.08 57.66 -0.41
C VAL A 12 30.33 56.99 0.75
N SER A 13 30.64 57.47 1.95
CA SER A 13 30.16 57.12 3.28
C SER A 13 28.66 57.35 3.51
N PHE A 14 28.05 56.54 4.37
CA PHE A 14 26.78 56.87 5.03
C PHE A 14 27.01 57.06 6.52
N ASP A 15 26.74 58.27 7.01
CA ASP A 15 26.66 58.58 8.44
C ASP A 15 25.35 59.33 8.72
N LYS A 16 24.61 58.79 9.71
CA LYS A 16 23.52 59.33 10.56
C LYS A 16 22.29 60.06 9.97
N CYS A 17 21.08 59.51 10.11
CA CYS A 17 20.13 59.53 11.27
C CYS A 17 19.12 60.71 11.15
N ILE A 18 17.80 60.53 11.18
CA ILE A 18 16.95 60.45 12.40
C ILE A 18 15.48 60.10 12.01
N SER A 19 14.80 59.33 12.89
CA SER A 19 13.36 59.34 13.21
C SER A 19 12.60 58.01 13.00
N SER A 20 12.49 57.20 14.07
CA SER A 20 11.37 56.25 14.28
C SER A 20 11.49 55.56 15.67
N SER A 21 11.23 56.26 16.76
CA SER A 21 11.17 55.63 18.10
C SER A 21 9.80 55.05 18.46
N SER A 22 8.72 55.35 17.72
CA SER A 22 7.38 54.83 18.06
C SER A 22 7.01 53.49 17.41
N ARG A 23 7.61 53.13 16.27
CA ARG A 23 7.28 51.87 15.57
C ARG A 23 7.93 50.61 16.18
N CYS A 24 9.09 50.76 16.85
CA CYS A 24 9.76 49.64 17.53
C CYS A 24 9.02 49.19 18.80
N SER A 25 8.36 50.11 19.52
CA SER A 25 7.62 49.75 20.73
C SER A 25 6.37 48.91 20.41
N PHE A 26 5.63 49.27 19.35
CA PHE A 26 4.46 48.50 18.92
C PHE A 26 4.85 47.10 18.41
N MET A 27 5.90 46.98 17.60
CA MET A 27 6.38 45.67 17.13
C MET A 27 6.91 44.80 18.27
N ALA A 28 7.58 45.38 19.27
CA ALA A 28 8.03 44.64 20.45
C ALA A 28 6.84 44.14 21.30
N ILE A 29 5.78 44.93 21.43
CA ILE A 29 4.56 44.53 22.14
C ILE A 29 3.83 43.42 21.39
N VAL A 30 3.73 43.50 20.06
CA VAL A 30 3.10 42.45 19.24
C VAL A 30 3.91 41.15 19.32
N ILE A 31 5.24 41.22 19.21
CA ILE A 31 6.12 40.04 19.37
C ILE A 31 6.00 39.47 20.79
N PHE A 32 5.93 40.31 21.81
CA PHE A 32 5.75 39.88 23.20
C PHE A 32 4.38 39.20 23.41
N LEU A 33 3.30 39.71 22.81
CA LEU A 33 1.98 39.10 22.89
C LEU A 33 1.92 37.76 22.14
N ILE A 34 2.60 37.62 21.00
CA ILE A 34 2.74 36.36 20.26
C ILE A 34 3.57 35.35 21.07
N PHE A 35 4.65 35.79 21.71
CA PHE A 35 5.44 34.94 22.60
C PHE A 35 4.66 34.53 23.84
N LEU A 36 3.87 35.44 24.42
CA LEU A 36 3.04 35.16 25.59
C LEU A 36 1.91 34.19 25.24
N SER A 37 1.29 34.31 24.05
CA SER A 37 0.29 33.34 23.59
C SER A 37 0.91 31.98 23.33
N TYR A 38 2.11 31.92 22.73
CA TYR A 38 2.86 30.66 22.57
C TYR A 38 3.29 30.06 23.90
N PHE A 39 3.70 30.89 24.86
CA PHE A 39 4.08 30.46 26.20
C PHE A 39 2.90 29.92 26.99
N LEU A 40 1.74 30.59 26.95
CA LEU A 40 0.52 30.11 27.60
C LEU A 40 -0.02 28.84 26.93
N TYR A 41 0.05 28.75 25.60
CA TYR A 41 -0.34 27.54 24.84
C TYR A 41 0.57 26.34 25.15
N SER A 42 1.88 26.58 25.26
CA SER A 42 2.83 25.53 25.65
C SER A 42 2.71 25.16 27.14
N PHE A 43 2.36 26.11 28.03
CA PHE A 43 2.11 25.81 29.43
C PHE A 43 0.80 25.04 29.64
N SER A 44 -0.26 25.34 28.88
CA SER A 44 -1.48 24.53 28.87
C SER A 44 -1.19 23.12 28.34
N PHE A 45 -0.36 23.00 27.30
CA PHE A 45 0.08 21.70 26.78
C PHE A 45 0.92 20.89 27.79
N ILE A 46 1.79 21.55 28.56
CA ILE A 46 2.57 20.92 29.65
C ILE A 46 1.70 20.56 30.86
N SER A 47 0.65 21.33 31.14
CA SER A 47 -0.31 21.01 32.21
C SER A 47 -1.16 19.77 31.88
N VAL A 48 -1.42 19.51 30.60
CA VAL A 48 -2.03 18.26 30.12
C VAL A 48 -1.05 17.08 30.24
N LEU A 49 0.25 17.30 30.09
CA LEU A 49 1.30 16.27 30.16
C LEU A 49 1.73 15.89 31.60
N LYS A 50 1.34 16.64 32.63
CA LYS A 50 1.71 16.34 34.03
C LYS A 50 0.52 15.76 34.80
N SER A 51 0.25 14.47 34.57
CA SER A 51 -0.28 13.63 35.64
C SER A 51 0.66 12.43 35.85
N PRO A 52 1.42 12.37 36.96
CA PRO A 52 2.39 11.32 37.18
C PRO A 52 1.72 10.12 37.88
N SER A 53 1.83 8.92 37.33
CA SER A 53 2.19 7.75 38.16
C SER A 53 2.45 6.48 37.36
N LYS A 54 3.66 5.96 37.62
CA LYS A 54 4.13 4.56 37.69
C LYS A 54 3.31 3.52 36.90
N VAL A 55 3.90 2.97 35.84
CA VAL A 55 3.50 1.65 35.32
C VAL A 55 4.72 0.80 34.99
N SER A 56 4.59 -0.46 35.38
CA SER A 56 5.47 -1.61 35.25
C SER A 56 5.75 -2.00 33.78
N ASN A 57 6.97 -2.46 33.50
CA ASN A 57 7.35 -3.07 32.23
C ASN A 57 6.70 -4.46 32.11
N SER A 58 5.49 -4.54 31.56
CA SER A 58 4.90 -5.74 30.94
C SER A 58 3.52 -5.42 30.39
N LEU A 59 3.46 -4.70 29.26
CA LEU A 59 2.23 -4.66 28.46
C LEU A 59 2.19 -5.92 27.59
N LEU A 60 1.69 -7.01 28.16
CA LEU A 60 1.17 -8.13 27.40
C LEU A 60 -0.09 -7.63 26.68
N VAL A 61 0.06 -7.25 25.41
CA VAL A 61 -1.06 -6.87 24.56
C VAL A 61 -1.81 -8.15 24.16
N PRO A 62 -3.12 -8.27 24.45
CA PRO A 62 -3.89 -9.40 23.97
C PRO A 62 -4.03 -9.30 22.45
N VAL A 63 -3.37 -10.20 21.74
CA VAL A 63 -3.57 -10.40 20.29
C VAL A 63 -4.59 -11.54 20.15
N MET A 64 -5.77 -11.23 19.62
CA MET A 64 -6.74 -12.26 19.28
C MET A 64 -6.50 -12.72 17.85
N GLN A 65 -6.17 -14.01 17.68
CA GLN A 65 -6.06 -14.63 16.36
C GLN A 65 -7.43 -15.23 16.01
N VAL A 66 -8.11 -14.64 15.03
CA VAL A 66 -9.32 -15.25 14.47
C VAL A 66 -8.87 -16.17 13.35
N GLN A 67 -8.91 -17.48 13.60
CA GLN A 67 -8.78 -18.48 12.54
C GLN A 67 -10.06 -18.46 11.72
N LEU A 68 -9.98 -18.11 10.44
CA LEU A 68 -11.14 -18.22 9.55
C LEU A 68 -11.58 -19.69 9.51
N GLY A 69 -12.71 -19.97 10.16
CA GLY A 69 -13.34 -21.28 10.14
C GLY A 69 -13.77 -21.62 8.71
N SER A 70 -13.29 -22.76 8.21
CA SER A 70 -13.76 -23.36 6.97
C SER A 70 -15.24 -23.72 7.11
N GLY A 71 -16.14 -22.95 6.50
CA GLY A 71 -17.54 -23.33 6.34
C GLY A 71 -17.65 -24.62 5.51
N GLN A 72 -18.20 -25.65 6.15
CA GLN A 72 -18.71 -26.95 5.66
C GLN A 72 -17.93 -27.76 4.58
N ASN A 73 -17.38 -28.88 5.06
CA ASN A 73 -17.38 -30.25 4.50
C ASN A 73 -17.52 -30.43 2.97
N HIS A 74 -16.45 -30.15 2.24
CA HIS A 74 -15.90 -31.13 1.31
C HIS A 74 -14.43 -31.33 1.68
N THR A 75 -14.07 -32.52 2.17
CA THR A 75 -12.68 -32.94 2.36
C THR A 75 -12.06 -33.20 0.98
N GLU A 76 -11.89 -32.15 0.19
CA GLU A 76 -10.97 -32.18 -0.92
C GLU A 76 -9.57 -31.95 -0.35
N ASP A 77 -8.67 -32.92 -0.52
CA ASP A 77 -7.31 -32.86 0.03
C ASP A 77 -6.67 -31.53 -0.37
N LYS A 78 -5.98 -30.84 0.54
CA LYS A 78 -5.31 -29.58 0.21
C LYS A 78 -4.21 -29.82 -0.82
N THR A 79 -3.98 -28.87 -1.73
CA THR A 79 -2.87 -28.96 -2.69
C THR A 79 -1.54 -29.06 -1.92
N GLU A 80 -0.68 -29.99 -2.33
CA GLU A 80 0.65 -30.27 -1.76
C GLU A 80 1.68 -30.40 -2.88
N LEU A 81 2.97 -30.50 -2.53
CA LEU A 81 4.06 -30.57 -3.52
C LEU A 81 3.93 -31.75 -4.49
N ASN A 82 3.43 -32.90 -4.02
CA ASN A 82 3.20 -34.09 -4.84
C ASN A 82 2.10 -33.92 -5.92
N HIS A 83 1.28 -32.87 -5.84
CA HIS A 83 0.24 -32.51 -6.80
C HIS A 83 0.75 -31.57 -7.91
N ILE A 84 1.99 -31.10 -7.80
CA ILE A 84 2.61 -30.13 -8.70
C ILE A 84 3.65 -30.84 -9.56
N VAL A 85 3.65 -30.57 -10.86
CA VAL A 85 4.65 -31.07 -11.80
C VAL A 85 5.43 -29.91 -12.40
N PHE A 86 6.76 -29.94 -12.28
CA PHE A 86 7.65 -28.90 -12.81
C PHE A 86 8.14 -29.27 -14.21
N GLY A 87 8.02 -28.34 -15.16
CA GLY A 87 8.65 -28.38 -16.47
C GLY A 87 9.76 -27.32 -16.53
N ILE A 88 11.01 -27.73 -16.35
CA ILE A 88 12.16 -26.81 -16.30
C ILE A 88 12.77 -26.71 -17.69
N ALA A 89 12.78 -25.52 -18.27
CA ALA A 89 13.42 -25.25 -19.55
C ALA A 89 14.92 -25.05 -19.37
N ALA A 90 15.73 -25.86 -20.06
CA ALA A 90 17.17 -25.80 -19.95
C ALA A 90 17.86 -25.80 -21.31
N PHE A 91 19.09 -25.27 -21.35
CA PHE A 91 19.94 -25.35 -22.53
C PHE A 91 21.20 -26.18 -22.22
N SER A 92 21.46 -27.21 -23.01
CA SER A 92 22.54 -28.18 -22.79
C SER A 92 23.92 -27.54 -22.58
N LYS A 93 24.19 -26.40 -23.22
CA LYS A 93 25.45 -25.65 -23.06
C LYS A 93 25.60 -24.97 -21.69
N LEU A 94 24.51 -24.51 -21.09
CA LEU A 94 24.50 -23.78 -19.81
C LEU A 94 24.17 -24.70 -18.62
N TRP A 95 23.55 -25.85 -18.88
CA TRP A 95 23.06 -26.78 -17.88
C TRP A 95 24.13 -27.21 -16.86
N LYS A 96 25.37 -27.43 -17.31
CA LYS A 96 26.48 -27.85 -16.42
C LYS A 96 26.67 -26.90 -15.22
N HIS A 97 26.48 -25.60 -15.42
CA HIS A 97 26.55 -24.59 -14.36
C HIS A 97 25.18 -24.38 -13.69
N ARG A 98 24.12 -24.21 -14.48
CA ARG A 98 22.79 -23.81 -13.98
C ARG A 98 22.08 -24.89 -13.16
N ARG A 99 22.42 -26.17 -13.37
CA ARG A 99 21.92 -27.27 -12.52
C ARG A 99 22.23 -27.07 -11.04
N GLU A 100 23.29 -26.34 -10.70
CA GLU A 100 23.64 -26.07 -9.30
C GLU A 100 22.61 -25.15 -8.63
N TYR A 101 21.95 -24.24 -9.37
CA TYR A 101 20.79 -23.50 -8.84
C TYR A 101 19.61 -24.42 -8.56
N VAL A 102 19.30 -25.33 -9.48
CA VAL A 102 18.17 -26.28 -9.33
C VAL A 102 18.34 -27.15 -8.08
N LYS A 103 19.57 -27.60 -7.78
CA LYS A 103 19.88 -28.37 -6.57
C LYS A 103 19.56 -27.63 -5.26
N THR A 104 19.54 -26.29 -5.26
CA THR A 104 19.32 -25.52 -4.02
C THR A 104 17.89 -25.62 -3.50
N TRP A 105 16.92 -25.87 -4.38
CA TRP A 105 15.49 -25.87 -4.06
C TRP A 105 14.77 -27.17 -4.42
N TRP A 106 15.30 -27.98 -5.33
CA TRP A 106 14.71 -29.26 -5.68
C TRP A 106 14.81 -30.26 -4.53
N LYS A 107 13.69 -30.91 -4.20
CA LYS A 107 13.64 -31.96 -3.18
C LYS A 107 13.67 -33.34 -3.84
N PRO A 108 14.70 -34.17 -3.57
CA PRO A 108 14.85 -35.48 -4.17
C PRO A 108 13.88 -36.51 -3.57
N ASN A 109 14.07 -37.80 -3.89
CA ASN A 109 13.33 -38.94 -3.30
C ASN A 109 11.81 -38.96 -3.59
N GLY A 110 11.38 -38.30 -4.66
CA GLY A 110 9.98 -38.33 -5.11
C GLY A 110 9.04 -37.35 -4.38
N GLU A 111 9.56 -36.48 -3.52
CA GLU A 111 8.76 -35.39 -2.91
C GLU A 111 8.22 -34.41 -3.96
N MET A 112 9.01 -34.17 -5.01
CA MET A 112 8.69 -33.30 -6.14
C MET A 112 8.67 -34.10 -7.44
N LYS A 113 7.78 -33.71 -8.36
CA LYS A 113 7.61 -34.32 -9.68
C LYS A 113 7.96 -33.31 -10.75
N GLY A 114 8.61 -33.75 -11.81
CA GLY A 114 8.97 -32.86 -12.91
C GLY A 114 10.13 -33.36 -13.73
N ALA A 115 10.43 -32.62 -14.79
CA ALA A 115 11.52 -32.91 -15.69
C ALA A 115 12.25 -31.64 -16.14
N VAL A 116 13.54 -31.78 -16.41
CA VAL A 116 14.36 -30.78 -17.08
C VAL A 116 14.39 -31.12 -18.56
N TRP A 117 13.96 -30.18 -19.40
CA TRP A 117 13.85 -30.36 -20.84
C TRP A 117 15.02 -29.67 -21.55
N LEU A 118 15.94 -30.50 -22.07
CA LEU A 118 17.12 -30.07 -22.81
C LEU A 118 16.87 -30.06 -24.32
N ASP A 119 17.71 -29.30 -25.03
CA ASP A 119 17.75 -29.27 -26.49
C ASP A 119 18.58 -30.39 -27.11
N LYS A 120 19.58 -30.89 -26.39
CA LYS A 120 20.48 -31.97 -26.81
C LYS A 120 20.85 -32.87 -25.63
N PRO A 121 21.14 -34.16 -25.88
CA PRO A 121 21.63 -35.06 -24.84
C PRO A 121 23.00 -34.61 -24.31
N THR A 122 23.16 -34.70 -22.99
CA THR A 122 24.41 -34.42 -22.28
C THR A 122 24.98 -35.72 -21.70
N VAL A 123 26.28 -35.95 -21.90
CA VAL A 123 26.92 -37.28 -21.78
C VAL A 123 27.01 -37.82 -20.34
N ASN A 124 26.88 -37.01 -19.27
CA ASN A 124 27.28 -37.42 -17.91
C ASN A 124 26.26 -37.16 -16.76
N ASP A 125 25.03 -36.72 -17.04
CA ASP A 125 24.14 -36.20 -15.98
C ASP A 125 22.94 -37.10 -15.61
N SER A 126 22.85 -38.30 -16.16
CA SER A 126 21.70 -39.21 -16.05
C SER A 126 21.54 -39.94 -14.70
N LEU A 127 22.39 -39.69 -13.69
CA LEU A 127 22.50 -40.54 -12.49
C LEU A 127 22.52 -39.83 -11.13
N SER A 128 22.31 -38.51 -11.07
CA SER A 128 22.25 -37.83 -9.76
C SER A 128 20.83 -37.84 -9.20
N SER A 129 20.62 -38.51 -8.06
CA SER A 129 19.35 -38.51 -7.32
C SER A 129 18.92 -37.13 -6.81
N ALA A 130 19.82 -36.13 -6.85
CA ALA A 130 19.59 -34.77 -6.38
C ALA A 130 18.94 -33.84 -7.42
N LEU A 131 18.74 -34.29 -8.66
CA LEU A 131 18.17 -33.50 -9.75
C LEU A 131 16.85 -34.09 -10.26
N PRO A 132 15.98 -33.27 -10.89
CA PRO A 132 14.82 -33.78 -11.63
C PRO A 132 15.23 -34.68 -12.79
N GLU A 133 14.29 -35.48 -13.31
CA GLU A 133 14.52 -36.31 -14.49
C GLU A 133 14.92 -35.45 -15.70
N ILE A 134 15.99 -35.81 -16.39
CA ILE A 134 16.45 -35.08 -17.58
C ILE A 134 15.84 -35.72 -18.82
N ARG A 135 15.15 -34.91 -19.63
CA ARG A 135 14.50 -35.33 -20.88
C ARG A 135 14.91 -34.42 -22.04
N ILE A 136 14.77 -34.95 -23.25
CA ILE A 136 15.02 -34.19 -24.49
C ILE A 136 13.69 -33.66 -25.01
N SER A 137 13.67 -32.37 -25.35
CA SER A 137 12.50 -31.71 -25.91
C SER A 137 12.10 -32.35 -27.24
N SER A 138 10.80 -32.34 -27.54
CA SER A 138 10.29 -32.87 -28.81
C SER A 138 10.81 -32.10 -30.03
N ASP A 139 10.82 -32.76 -31.20
CA ASP A 139 11.22 -32.10 -32.44
C ASP A 139 10.23 -30.98 -32.81
N THR A 140 10.79 -29.80 -33.11
CA THR A 140 10.08 -28.58 -33.49
C THR A 140 10.51 -28.06 -34.86
N SER A 141 11.22 -28.86 -35.65
CA SER A 141 11.73 -28.53 -36.98
C SER A 141 10.63 -28.16 -38.00
N SER A 142 9.42 -28.69 -37.85
CA SER A 142 8.27 -28.44 -38.73
C SER A 142 7.65 -27.03 -38.60
N PHE A 143 7.77 -26.40 -37.43
CA PHE A 143 7.10 -25.12 -37.16
C PHE A 143 7.76 -23.94 -37.90
N LYS A 144 6.97 -22.95 -38.31
CA LYS A 144 7.52 -21.73 -38.93
C LYS A 144 8.01 -20.77 -37.85
N TYR A 145 9.17 -20.15 -38.06
CA TYR A 145 9.67 -19.06 -37.22
C TYR A 145 10.01 -17.89 -38.15
N ARG A 146 9.22 -16.81 -38.09
CA ARG A 146 9.32 -15.68 -39.03
C ARG A 146 9.95 -14.44 -38.42
N TYR A 147 10.06 -14.38 -37.10
CA TYR A 147 10.66 -13.24 -36.41
C TYR A 147 12.17 -13.15 -36.67
N ARG A 148 12.63 -12.07 -37.33
CA ARG A 148 14.00 -11.98 -37.85
C ARG A 148 15.09 -11.79 -36.78
N ARG A 149 14.75 -11.23 -35.61
CA ARG A 149 15.73 -10.86 -34.57
C ARG A 149 15.73 -11.79 -33.36
N GLY A 150 15.11 -12.97 -33.46
CA GLY A 150 14.98 -13.91 -32.35
C GLY A 150 15.51 -15.30 -32.69
N HIS A 151 15.52 -16.18 -31.69
CA HIS A 151 16.10 -17.51 -31.80
C HIS A 151 15.01 -18.58 -31.87
N ARG A 152 15.15 -19.53 -32.80
CA ARG A 152 14.16 -20.59 -33.03
C ARG A 152 13.92 -21.50 -31.82
N SER A 153 14.86 -21.55 -30.87
CA SER A 153 14.69 -22.28 -29.59
C SER A 153 13.47 -21.82 -28.78
N ALA A 154 12.95 -20.62 -29.01
CA ALA A 154 11.72 -20.14 -28.38
C ALA A 154 10.53 -21.08 -28.65
N ILE A 155 10.46 -21.70 -29.84
CA ILE A 155 9.41 -22.68 -30.18
C ILE A 155 9.52 -23.91 -29.27
N ARG A 156 10.74 -24.41 -29.08
CA ARG A 156 11.02 -25.54 -28.18
C ARG A 156 10.54 -25.25 -26.76
N ILE A 157 10.92 -24.08 -26.23
CA ILE A 157 10.57 -23.68 -24.86
C ILE A 157 9.05 -23.54 -24.71
N THR A 158 8.37 -22.96 -25.71
CA THR A 158 6.89 -22.88 -25.74
C THR A 158 6.25 -24.26 -25.56
N ARG A 159 6.79 -25.29 -26.23
CA ARG A 159 6.22 -26.63 -26.26
C ARG A 159 6.45 -27.45 -24.98
N ILE A 160 7.29 -26.99 -24.06
CA ILE A 160 7.62 -27.72 -22.81
C ILE A 160 6.39 -28.02 -21.96
N VAL A 161 5.40 -27.13 -21.93
CA VAL A 161 4.14 -27.40 -21.20
C VAL A 161 3.43 -28.62 -21.79
N SER A 162 3.30 -28.69 -23.11
CA SER A 162 2.72 -29.86 -23.80
C SER A 162 3.54 -31.12 -23.62
N ASP A 163 4.86 -31.03 -23.73
CA ASP A 163 5.75 -32.18 -23.54
C ASP A 163 5.68 -32.72 -22.10
N THR A 164 5.53 -31.84 -21.12
CA THR A 164 5.29 -32.19 -19.70
C THR A 164 3.92 -32.86 -19.51
N VAL A 165 2.86 -32.38 -20.18
CA VAL A 165 1.55 -33.05 -20.15
C VAL A 165 1.62 -34.44 -20.78
N ARG A 166 2.29 -34.57 -21.94
CA ARG A 166 2.45 -35.85 -22.65
C ARG A 166 3.24 -36.86 -21.85
N MET A 167 4.26 -36.42 -21.11
CA MET A 167 5.02 -37.24 -20.17
C MET A 167 4.13 -37.89 -19.10
N LEU A 168 3.05 -37.23 -18.70
CA LEU A 168 2.14 -37.72 -17.65
C LEU A 168 1.05 -38.65 -18.21
N LYS A 169 0.74 -38.60 -19.51
CA LYS A 169 -0.45 -39.22 -20.09
C LYS A 169 -0.47 -40.74 -19.91
N GLY A 170 -1.53 -41.25 -19.28
CA GLY A 170 -1.76 -42.68 -19.05
C GLY A 170 -1.03 -43.27 -17.86
N THR A 171 -0.37 -42.45 -17.03
CA THR A 171 0.35 -42.89 -15.83
C THR A 171 -0.52 -42.78 -14.58
N GLU A 172 -0.24 -43.58 -13.55
CA GLU A 172 -0.92 -43.43 -12.24
C GLU A 172 -0.64 -42.07 -11.60
N SER A 173 0.52 -41.49 -11.88
CA SER A 173 0.92 -40.17 -11.38
C SER A 173 0.06 -39.04 -11.94
N GLU A 174 -0.53 -39.21 -13.13
CA GLU A 174 -1.46 -38.26 -13.78
C GLU A 174 -2.69 -37.97 -12.92
N ARG A 175 -3.24 -39.01 -12.26
CA ARG A 175 -4.51 -38.92 -11.53
C ARG A 175 -4.46 -37.93 -10.36
N ASN A 176 -3.25 -37.64 -9.87
CA ASN A 176 -3.03 -36.75 -8.74
C ASN A 176 -2.40 -35.40 -9.12
N VAL A 177 -2.30 -35.06 -10.41
CA VAL A 177 -1.73 -33.77 -10.84
C VAL A 177 -2.82 -32.69 -10.82
N ARG A 178 -2.51 -31.57 -10.17
CA ARG A 178 -3.39 -30.39 -10.08
C ARG A 178 -2.82 -29.19 -10.82
N TRP A 179 -1.50 -29.06 -10.83
CA TRP A 179 -0.80 -27.90 -11.40
C TRP A 179 0.43 -28.33 -12.19
N ILE A 180 0.66 -27.66 -13.32
CA ILE A 180 1.93 -27.71 -14.05
C ILE A 180 2.62 -26.35 -13.88
N VAL A 181 3.86 -26.37 -13.42
CA VAL A 181 4.66 -25.17 -13.16
C VAL A 181 5.82 -25.17 -14.14
N MET A 182 5.97 -24.08 -14.88
CA MET A 182 7.07 -23.86 -15.80
C MET A 182 8.05 -22.85 -15.21
N GLY A 183 9.35 -23.06 -15.45
CA GLY A 183 10.41 -22.11 -15.15
C GLY A 183 11.69 -22.46 -15.92
N ASP A 184 12.65 -21.54 -15.92
CA ASP A 184 13.97 -21.76 -16.55
C ASP A 184 14.98 -22.40 -15.59
N ASP A 185 16.10 -22.88 -16.12
CA ASP A 185 17.17 -23.54 -15.36
C ASP A 185 17.96 -22.63 -14.40
N ASP A 186 17.86 -21.31 -14.55
CA ASP A 186 18.34 -20.29 -13.60
C ASP A 186 17.22 -19.68 -12.74
N THR A 187 16.06 -20.32 -12.70
CA THR A 187 14.95 -19.95 -11.80
C THR A 187 15.06 -20.71 -10.48
N VAL A 188 14.99 -19.99 -9.38
CA VAL A 188 14.96 -20.56 -8.03
C VAL A 188 13.57 -20.41 -7.47
N PHE A 189 12.90 -21.54 -7.21
CA PHE A 189 11.58 -21.57 -6.58
C PHE A 189 11.68 -21.72 -5.06
N PHE A 190 10.67 -21.21 -4.35
CA PHE A 190 10.40 -21.46 -2.94
C PHE A 190 9.16 -22.36 -2.85
N PRO A 191 9.32 -23.71 -2.89
CA PRO A 191 8.22 -24.63 -3.17
C PRO A 191 7.07 -24.56 -2.15
N GLU A 192 7.38 -24.32 -0.87
CA GLU A 192 6.36 -24.16 0.18
C GLU A 192 5.50 -22.93 -0.05
N ASN A 193 6.10 -21.81 -0.51
CA ASN A 193 5.38 -20.59 -0.84
C ASN A 193 4.55 -20.75 -2.12
N LEU A 194 5.09 -21.46 -3.11
CA LEU A 194 4.34 -21.84 -4.31
C LEU A 194 3.07 -22.62 -3.95
N VAL A 195 3.18 -23.65 -3.09
CA VAL A 195 2.02 -24.40 -2.61
C VAL A 195 1.02 -23.50 -1.88
N ARG A 196 1.48 -22.58 -1.02
CA ARG A 196 0.61 -21.60 -0.34
C ARG A 196 -0.17 -20.75 -1.33
N VAL A 197 0.46 -20.30 -2.42
CA VAL A 197 -0.20 -19.51 -3.46
C VAL A 197 -1.22 -20.36 -4.22
N LEU A 198 -0.86 -21.56 -4.65
CA LEU A 198 -1.76 -22.44 -5.42
C LEU A 198 -2.96 -22.94 -4.63
N ARG A 199 -2.87 -23.02 -3.29
CA ARG A 199 -4.00 -23.35 -2.41
C ARG A 199 -5.13 -22.31 -2.42
N LYS A 200 -4.88 -21.09 -2.89
CA LYS A 200 -5.90 -20.04 -3.01
C LYS A 200 -6.91 -20.32 -4.14
N TYR A 201 -6.57 -21.20 -5.07
CA TYR A 201 -7.29 -21.38 -6.33
C TYR A 201 -7.87 -22.79 -6.47
N ASP A 202 -9.05 -22.88 -7.08
CA ASP A 202 -9.67 -24.15 -7.45
C ASP A 202 -8.95 -24.76 -8.67
N HIS A 203 -8.18 -25.81 -8.44
CA HIS A 203 -7.38 -26.47 -9.48
C HIS A 203 -8.21 -27.15 -10.59
N LYS A 204 -9.53 -27.28 -10.43
CA LYS A 204 -10.43 -27.83 -11.46
C LYS A 204 -10.82 -26.80 -12.52
N GLN A 205 -10.68 -25.51 -12.23
CA GLN A 205 -10.95 -24.42 -13.18
C GLN A 205 -9.72 -24.07 -14.01
N PHE A 206 -9.90 -23.26 -15.05
CA PHE A 206 -8.81 -22.77 -15.87
C PHE A 206 -8.12 -21.58 -15.21
N TYR A 207 -6.88 -21.79 -14.78
CA TYR A 207 -6.02 -20.75 -14.21
C TYR A 207 -4.66 -20.73 -14.89
N TYR A 208 -4.25 -19.52 -15.28
CA TYR A 208 -2.89 -19.17 -15.70
C TYR A 208 -2.35 -18.15 -14.69
N ILE A 209 -1.43 -18.57 -13.83
CA ILE A 209 -0.97 -17.83 -12.65
C ILE A 209 0.51 -17.47 -12.79
N GLY A 210 0.87 -16.21 -12.59
CA GLY A 210 2.25 -15.74 -12.61
C GLY A 210 2.33 -14.22 -12.50
N ALA A 211 3.42 -13.62 -12.95
CA ALA A 211 3.60 -12.17 -12.91
C ALA A 211 4.20 -11.61 -14.22
N PRO A 212 3.85 -10.35 -14.56
CA PRO A 212 4.58 -9.60 -15.58
C PRO A 212 5.99 -9.22 -15.07
N SER A 213 6.84 -8.75 -15.97
CA SER A 213 8.20 -8.32 -15.65
C SER A 213 8.22 -7.06 -14.78
N GLU A 214 9.29 -6.88 -14.02
CA GLU A 214 9.61 -5.64 -13.29
C GLU A 214 9.86 -4.43 -14.23
N SER A 215 10.02 -4.67 -15.53
CA SER A 215 10.29 -3.64 -16.55
C SER A 215 9.03 -3.21 -17.31
N HIS A 216 8.69 -1.93 -17.22
CA HIS A 216 7.61 -1.29 -17.99
C HIS A 216 7.82 -1.44 -19.49
N LEU A 217 9.07 -1.30 -19.95
CA LEU A 217 9.45 -1.40 -21.35
C LEU A 217 9.19 -2.80 -21.91
N GLN A 218 9.53 -3.83 -21.12
CA GLN A 218 9.26 -5.21 -21.47
C GLN A 218 7.74 -5.46 -21.55
N ASN A 219 6.98 -4.96 -20.58
CA ASN A 219 5.53 -5.21 -20.50
C ASN A 219 4.68 -4.44 -21.52
N LEU A 220 5.09 -3.24 -21.95
CA LEU A 220 4.30 -2.40 -22.86
C LEU A 220 4.79 -2.42 -24.30
N GLN A 221 6.09 -2.23 -24.52
CA GLN A 221 6.60 -2.03 -25.87
C GLN A 221 6.95 -3.36 -26.55
N GLN A 222 7.36 -4.36 -25.76
CA GLN A 222 7.89 -5.61 -26.30
C GLN A 222 6.90 -6.79 -26.18
N PHE A 223 6.15 -6.86 -25.09
CA PHE A 223 5.25 -7.98 -24.78
C PHE A 223 3.89 -7.51 -24.25
N SER A 224 3.49 -7.91 -23.04
CA SER A 224 2.17 -7.60 -22.49
C SER A 224 2.16 -7.64 -20.95
N TYR A 225 1.44 -6.70 -20.34
CA TYR A 225 1.04 -6.77 -18.93
C TYR A 225 0.09 -7.95 -18.61
N GLY A 226 -0.51 -8.57 -19.62
CA GLY A 226 -1.36 -9.75 -19.52
C GLY A 226 -0.60 -11.08 -19.60
N MET A 227 0.74 -11.05 -19.70
CA MET A 227 1.59 -12.24 -19.84
C MET A 227 2.33 -12.55 -18.53
N ALA A 228 2.41 -13.82 -18.14
CA ALA A 228 3.41 -14.26 -17.17
C ALA A 228 4.72 -14.55 -17.89
N TYR A 229 5.83 -14.03 -17.35
CA TYR A 229 7.15 -14.31 -17.88
C TYR A 229 7.61 -15.70 -17.44
N GLY A 230 8.10 -16.50 -18.38
CA GLY A 230 8.50 -17.89 -18.18
C GLY A 230 9.68 -18.03 -17.23
N GLY A 231 10.65 -17.11 -17.32
CA GLY A 231 11.80 -17.06 -16.44
C GLY A 231 11.41 -16.86 -14.97
N GLY A 232 10.51 -15.92 -14.68
CA GLY A 232 9.96 -15.72 -13.34
C GLY A 232 9.10 -16.88 -12.88
N GLY A 233 8.72 -17.77 -13.80
CA GLY A 233 7.90 -18.94 -13.56
C GLY A 233 6.42 -18.63 -13.62
N PHE A 234 5.65 -19.63 -14.04
CA PHE A 234 4.19 -19.57 -14.01
C PHE A 234 3.59 -20.94 -13.72
N ALA A 235 2.38 -20.95 -13.19
CA ALA A 235 1.60 -22.15 -12.91
C ALA A 235 0.33 -22.18 -13.76
N ILE A 236 0.03 -23.35 -14.31
CA ILE A 236 -1.20 -23.62 -15.06
C ILE A 236 -1.96 -24.75 -14.37
N SER A 237 -3.26 -24.56 -14.17
CA SER A 237 -4.15 -25.62 -13.70
C SER A 237 -4.12 -26.81 -14.66
N TYR A 238 -4.13 -28.04 -14.15
CA TYR A 238 -3.99 -29.22 -14.99
C TYR A 238 -5.05 -29.35 -16.12
N PRO A 239 -6.34 -29.03 -15.90
CA PRO A 239 -7.33 -29.02 -16.98
C PRO A 239 -6.98 -28.04 -18.12
N LEU A 240 -6.47 -26.86 -17.78
CA LEU A 240 -6.01 -25.89 -18.77
C LEU A 240 -4.77 -26.38 -19.52
N ALA A 241 -3.81 -27.00 -18.83
CA ALA A 241 -2.64 -27.58 -19.50
C ALA A 241 -3.02 -28.66 -20.51
N LYS A 242 -4.05 -29.49 -20.20
CA LYS A 242 -4.62 -30.46 -21.15
C LYS A 242 -5.32 -29.79 -22.34
N ALA A 243 -6.03 -28.69 -22.12
CA ALA A 243 -6.66 -27.94 -23.20
C ALA A 243 -5.59 -27.33 -24.12
N LEU A 244 -4.55 -26.72 -23.52
CA LEU A 244 -3.41 -26.17 -24.24
C LEU A 244 -2.70 -27.24 -25.08
N GLU A 245 -2.39 -28.40 -24.52
CA GLU A 245 -1.66 -29.47 -25.23
C GLU A 245 -2.33 -29.88 -26.54
N LYS A 246 -3.66 -29.88 -26.60
CA LYS A 246 -4.43 -30.25 -27.79
C LYS A 246 -4.37 -29.22 -28.91
N MET A 247 -4.13 -27.95 -28.59
CA MET A 247 -4.17 -26.85 -29.57
C MET A 247 -2.83 -26.14 -29.75
N GLN A 248 -1.85 -26.36 -28.87
CA GLN A 248 -0.62 -25.57 -28.82
C GLN A 248 0.16 -25.63 -30.13
N ASP A 249 0.22 -26.79 -30.78
CA ASP A 249 0.93 -26.94 -32.05
C ASP A 249 0.31 -26.02 -33.15
N ARG A 250 -1.03 -25.92 -33.23
CA ARG A 250 -1.73 -24.99 -34.15
C ARG A 250 -1.51 -23.53 -33.76
N CYS A 251 -1.55 -23.22 -32.46
CA CYS A 251 -1.28 -21.88 -31.95
C CYS A 251 0.15 -21.42 -32.31
N ILE A 252 1.15 -22.28 -32.13
CA ILE A 252 2.56 -21.99 -32.49
C ILE A 252 2.69 -21.66 -33.97
N GLU A 253 1.99 -22.38 -34.85
CA GLU A 253 1.97 -22.09 -36.29
C GLU A 253 1.30 -20.75 -36.62
N SER A 254 0.18 -20.46 -35.96
CA SER A 254 -0.60 -19.24 -36.17
C SER A 254 0.18 -17.99 -35.74
N TYR A 255 0.95 -18.10 -34.65
CA TYR A 255 1.76 -17.02 -34.10
C TYR A 255 3.25 -17.15 -34.45
N ALA A 256 3.58 -17.65 -35.65
CA ALA A 256 4.95 -17.81 -36.15
C ALA A 256 5.80 -16.52 -36.12
N ASP A 257 5.16 -15.35 -36.09
CA ASP A 257 5.77 -14.03 -36.10
C ASP A 257 6.14 -13.49 -34.70
N LEU A 258 5.74 -14.15 -33.60
CA LEU A 258 6.09 -13.72 -32.23
C LEU A 258 7.54 -14.06 -31.85
N TYR A 259 8.16 -13.19 -31.05
CA TYR A 259 9.59 -13.25 -30.71
C TYR A 259 9.95 -14.43 -29.80
N GLY A 260 9.35 -14.50 -28.61
CA GLY A 260 9.77 -15.37 -27.52
C GLY A 260 8.79 -16.51 -27.22
N SER A 261 9.14 -17.37 -26.27
CA SER A 261 8.26 -18.43 -25.76
C SER A 261 7.07 -17.87 -24.99
N ASP A 262 7.33 -16.90 -24.14
CA ASP A 262 6.35 -16.38 -23.18
C ASP A 262 5.20 -15.70 -23.92
N ASP A 263 5.55 -14.92 -24.93
CA ASP A 263 4.61 -14.23 -25.82
C ASP A 263 3.69 -15.22 -26.54
N ARG A 264 4.25 -16.36 -26.99
CA ARG A 264 3.48 -17.44 -27.64
C ARG A 264 2.58 -18.16 -26.66
N ILE A 265 3.05 -18.46 -25.44
CA ILE A 265 2.21 -19.04 -24.39
C ILE A 265 1.03 -18.12 -24.11
N HIS A 266 1.28 -16.82 -23.92
CA HIS A 266 0.24 -15.83 -23.69
C HIS A 266 -0.76 -15.76 -24.85
N ALA A 267 -0.29 -15.76 -26.11
CA ALA A 267 -1.18 -15.82 -27.26
C ALA A 267 -2.06 -17.07 -27.27
N CYS A 268 -1.52 -18.25 -26.94
CA CYS A 268 -2.32 -19.47 -26.82
C CYS A 268 -3.32 -19.41 -25.66
N MET A 269 -2.96 -18.79 -24.52
CA MET A 269 -3.90 -18.58 -23.41
C MET A 269 -5.03 -17.63 -23.80
N ALA A 270 -4.74 -16.61 -24.60
CA ALA A 270 -5.73 -15.67 -25.12
C ALA A 270 -6.71 -16.36 -26.09
N GLU A 271 -6.24 -17.26 -26.96
CA GLU A 271 -7.13 -18.10 -27.80
C GLU A 271 -8.05 -19.00 -26.97
N LEU A 272 -7.57 -19.48 -25.81
CA LEU A 272 -8.36 -20.24 -24.85
C LEU A 272 -9.30 -19.36 -23.99
N GLY A 273 -9.23 -18.04 -24.12
CA GLY A 273 -10.01 -17.10 -23.33
C GLY A 273 -9.59 -17.02 -21.86
N VAL A 274 -8.37 -17.44 -21.51
CA VAL A 274 -7.89 -17.45 -20.13
C VAL A 274 -6.94 -16.29 -19.87
N PRO A 275 -7.31 -15.32 -19.02
CA PRO A 275 -6.44 -14.20 -18.67
C PRO A 275 -5.40 -14.60 -17.61
N LEU A 276 -4.33 -13.80 -17.51
CA LEU A 276 -3.36 -13.91 -16.42
C LEU A 276 -3.96 -13.57 -15.07
N THR A 277 -3.85 -14.50 -14.14
CA THR A 277 -4.06 -14.30 -12.71
C THR A 277 -2.73 -13.86 -12.08
N ARG A 278 -2.65 -12.58 -11.69
CA ARG A 278 -1.39 -11.99 -11.21
C ARG A 278 -1.09 -12.36 -9.76
N GLU A 279 0.08 -12.93 -9.52
CA GLU A 279 0.64 -13.20 -8.20
C GLU A 279 2.03 -12.55 -8.07
N VAL A 280 2.15 -11.56 -7.20
CA VAL A 280 3.31 -10.65 -7.12
C VAL A 280 4.62 -11.35 -6.71
N GLY A 281 4.53 -12.55 -6.11
CA GLY A 281 5.70 -13.29 -5.64
C GLY A 281 6.51 -14.00 -6.72
N PHE A 282 6.04 -14.03 -7.97
CA PHE A 282 6.82 -14.52 -9.10
C PHE A 282 7.68 -13.38 -9.65
N HIS A 283 9.00 -13.55 -9.66
CA HIS A 283 9.91 -12.49 -10.09
C HIS A 283 10.76 -12.90 -11.29
N GLN A 284 10.60 -12.16 -12.38
CA GLN A 284 11.44 -12.26 -13.58
C GLN A 284 12.82 -11.62 -13.31
N PHE A 285 12.86 -10.54 -12.53
CA PHE A 285 14.06 -9.74 -12.26
C PHE A 285 14.77 -9.30 -13.55
N ASP A 286 14.01 -8.71 -14.49
CA ASP A 286 14.57 -8.00 -15.64
C ASP A 286 15.20 -6.66 -15.21
N VAL A 287 16.20 -6.76 -14.34
CA VAL A 287 16.99 -5.67 -13.76
C VAL A 287 18.46 -6.08 -13.71
N TYR A 288 19.35 -5.10 -13.62
CA TYR A 288 20.79 -5.32 -13.48
C TYR A 288 21.34 -4.75 -12.17
N GLY A 289 22.44 -5.33 -11.66
CA GLY A 289 23.13 -4.84 -10.47
C GLY A 289 22.62 -5.48 -9.18
N ASN A 290 22.53 -4.70 -8.11
CA ASN A 290 22.30 -5.20 -6.76
C ASN A 290 20.79 -5.26 -6.41
N LEU A 291 20.30 -6.47 -6.12
CA LEU A 291 18.90 -6.74 -5.76
C LEU A 291 18.50 -6.29 -4.35
N LEU A 292 19.40 -5.71 -3.56
CA LEU A 292 19.17 -5.27 -2.18
C LEU A 292 17.87 -4.48 -2.02
N GLY A 293 17.62 -3.50 -2.89
CA GLY A 293 16.42 -2.66 -2.83
C GLY A 293 15.12 -3.44 -3.03
N LEU A 294 15.11 -4.43 -3.92
CA LEU A 294 13.93 -5.27 -4.21
C LEU A 294 13.68 -6.29 -3.10
N LEU A 295 14.71 -7.04 -2.72
CA LEU A 295 14.58 -8.11 -1.74
C LEU A 295 14.45 -7.60 -0.30
N SER A 296 14.96 -6.41 0.04
CA SER A 296 14.81 -5.86 1.40
C SER A 296 13.43 -5.25 1.66
N VAL A 297 12.68 -4.99 0.58
CA VAL A 297 11.40 -4.29 0.59
C VAL A 297 10.42 -5.07 -0.29
N HIS A 298 10.44 -6.40 -0.17
CA HIS A 298 9.55 -7.25 -0.94
C HIS A 298 8.09 -6.92 -0.57
N PRO A 299 7.17 -6.83 -1.53
CA PRO A 299 5.75 -6.60 -1.26
C PRO A 299 5.17 -7.59 -0.24
N GLN A 300 4.07 -7.25 0.42
CA GLN A 300 3.37 -8.12 1.37
C GLN A 300 2.69 -9.32 0.65
N ALA A 301 3.51 -10.26 0.20
CA ALA A 301 3.15 -11.50 -0.46
C ALA A 301 4.27 -12.53 -0.23
N PRO A 302 3.98 -13.85 -0.25
CA PRO A 302 5.02 -14.86 -0.24
C PRO A 302 5.90 -14.71 -1.49
N ILE A 303 7.23 -14.65 -1.33
CA ILE A 303 8.14 -14.79 -2.47
C ILE A 303 8.06 -16.22 -3.00
N VAL A 304 7.80 -16.39 -4.29
CA VAL A 304 7.55 -17.69 -4.95
C VAL A 304 8.74 -18.12 -5.77
N SER A 305 9.33 -17.19 -6.52
CA SER A 305 10.47 -17.49 -7.40
C SER A 305 11.28 -16.25 -7.69
N ILE A 306 12.56 -16.46 -8.01
CA ILE A 306 13.50 -15.44 -8.47
C ILE A 306 14.25 -15.97 -9.69
N HIS A 307 14.56 -15.08 -10.63
CA HIS A 307 15.14 -15.42 -11.93
C HIS A 307 16.31 -14.47 -12.30
N HIS A 308 16.99 -14.76 -13.43
CA HIS A 308 18.13 -14.01 -13.95
C HIS A 308 19.32 -13.86 -12.98
N LEU A 309 19.55 -14.86 -12.11
CA LEU A 309 20.62 -14.81 -11.12
C LEU A 309 22.03 -14.71 -11.72
N ASP A 310 22.23 -15.21 -12.94
CA ASP A 310 23.49 -15.08 -13.69
C ASP A 310 23.82 -13.64 -14.11
N VAL A 311 22.80 -12.78 -14.16
CA VAL A 311 22.86 -11.43 -14.73
C VAL A 311 23.06 -10.38 -13.63
N VAL A 312 22.45 -10.61 -12.47
CA VAL A 312 22.50 -9.73 -11.29
C VAL A 312 23.74 -10.00 -10.44
N GLU A 313 24.04 -9.09 -9.51
CA GLU A 313 25.05 -9.32 -8.49
C GLU A 313 24.59 -10.39 -7.49
N PRO A 314 25.52 -11.14 -6.86
CA PRO A 314 25.16 -12.11 -5.83
C PRO A 314 24.29 -11.49 -4.72
N ILE A 315 23.21 -12.18 -4.36
CA ILE A 315 22.23 -11.71 -3.34
C ILE A 315 22.93 -11.32 -2.02
N PHE A 316 23.97 -12.08 -1.65
CA PHE A 316 24.88 -11.76 -0.56
C PHE A 316 26.24 -11.33 -1.11
N PRO A 317 26.79 -10.19 -0.67
CA PRO A 317 28.04 -9.66 -1.22
C PRO A 317 29.23 -10.56 -0.86
N LYS A 318 30.29 -10.51 -1.69
CA LYS A 318 31.55 -11.26 -1.53
C LYS A 318 31.37 -12.79 -1.46
N MET A 319 30.32 -13.31 -2.09
CA MET A 319 30.00 -14.73 -2.15
C MET A 319 29.64 -15.12 -3.59
N ASP A 320 29.87 -16.39 -3.93
CA ASP A 320 29.39 -16.97 -5.19
C ASP A 320 27.85 -17.01 -5.22
N ARG A 321 27.25 -16.89 -6.41
CA ARG A 321 25.80 -16.81 -6.62
C ARG A 321 25.07 -18.03 -6.08
N VAL A 322 25.57 -19.23 -6.36
CA VAL A 322 24.96 -20.48 -5.86
C VAL A 322 25.00 -20.52 -4.34
N LYS A 323 26.16 -20.24 -3.73
CA LYS A 323 26.30 -20.16 -2.26
C LYS A 323 25.42 -19.09 -1.63
N ALA A 324 25.22 -17.96 -2.32
CA ALA A 324 24.33 -16.90 -1.87
C ALA A 324 22.86 -17.38 -1.84
N VAL A 325 22.43 -18.15 -2.85
CA VAL A 325 21.11 -18.78 -2.85
C VAL A 325 21.01 -19.84 -1.76
N GLU A 326 22.01 -20.72 -1.60
CA GLU A 326 22.03 -21.72 -0.52
C GLU A 326 21.87 -21.07 0.85
N ARG A 327 22.54 -19.94 1.09
CA ARG A 327 22.39 -19.15 2.32
C ARG A 327 20.98 -18.60 2.49
N LEU A 328 20.36 -18.07 1.43
CA LEU A 328 18.97 -17.61 1.48
C LEU A 328 18.00 -18.77 1.80
N MET A 329 18.28 -19.96 1.26
CA MET A 329 17.47 -21.16 1.48
C MET A 329 17.54 -21.68 2.92
N ILE A 330 18.59 -21.36 3.69
CA ILE A 330 18.63 -21.63 5.14
C ILE A 330 17.46 -20.93 5.83
N SER A 331 17.28 -19.64 5.56
CA SER A 331 16.15 -18.86 6.07
C SER A 331 14.82 -19.40 5.55
N ALA A 332 14.73 -19.73 4.25
CA ALA A 332 13.51 -20.30 3.66
C ALA A 332 13.05 -21.60 4.36
N LYS A 333 13.99 -22.46 4.76
CA LYS A 333 13.70 -23.72 5.49
C LYS A 333 13.17 -23.50 6.89
N LEU A 334 13.53 -22.39 7.55
CA LEU A 334 13.05 -22.07 8.89
C LEU A 334 11.62 -21.53 8.90
N ASP A 335 11.32 -20.59 8.01
CA ASP A 335 10.00 -19.96 7.87
C ASP A 335 9.86 -19.29 6.50
N SER A 336 9.64 -20.10 5.46
CA SER A 336 9.41 -19.62 4.09
C SER A 336 8.30 -18.57 3.98
N ALA A 337 7.27 -18.62 4.83
CA ALA A 337 6.15 -17.68 4.79
C ALA A 337 6.57 -16.24 5.13
N SER A 338 7.64 -16.07 5.91
CA SER A 338 8.16 -14.76 6.32
C SER A 338 9.39 -14.32 5.54
N LEU A 339 9.90 -15.14 4.61
CA LEU A 339 11.10 -14.84 3.83
C LEU A 339 10.98 -13.49 3.12
N VAL A 340 12.02 -12.66 3.26
CA VAL A 340 12.17 -11.30 2.71
C VAL A 340 11.06 -10.31 3.07
N GLN A 341 10.20 -10.66 4.03
CA GLN A 341 9.14 -9.76 4.47
C GLN A 341 9.71 -8.66 5.35
N GLN A 342 9.35 -7.42 5.03
CA GLN A 342 9.82 -6.23 5.73
C GLN A 342 9.05 -6.01 7.03
N SER A 343 9.77 -5.61 8.08
CA SER A 343 9.25 -5.05 9.33
C SER A 343 10.00 -3.75 9.62
N ILE A 344 9.28 -2.68 9.97
CA ILE A 344 9.85 -1.35 10.19
C ILE A 344 9.71 -0.98 11.66
N CYS A 345 10.81 -0.53 12.28
CA CYS A 345 10.87 -0.12 13.67
C CYS A 345 11.54 1.25 13.82
N TYR A 346 11.14 2.01 14.83
CA TYR A 346 11.68 3.35 15.11
C TYR A 346 12.36 3.39 16.47
N ASP A 347 13.67 3.62 16.46
CA ASP A 347 14.43 3.91 17.67
C ASP A 347 14.36 5.41 17.96
N ARG A 348 13.45 5.82 18.84
CA ARG A 348 13.32 7.24 19.24
C ARG A 348 14.54 7.76 19.98
N THR A 349 15.34 6.86 20.55
CA THR A 349 16.43 7.17 21.47
C THR A 349 17.67 7.61 20.70
N HIS A 350 17.96 6.93 19.60
CA HIS A 350 19.03 7.27 18.67
C HIS A 350 18.52 7.98 17.41
N GLN A 351 17.21 8.18 17.27
CA GLN A 351 16.56 8.75 16.08
C GLN A 351 16.87 7.95 14.81
N TRP A 352 16.78 6.62 14.91
CA TRP A 352 17.01 5.71 13.79
C TRP A 352 15.71 5.10 13.29
N THR A 353 15.67 4.83 11.98
CA THR A 353 14.69 3.92 11.39
C THR A 353 15.38 2.61 11.05
N MET A 354 14.83 1.52 11.56
CA MET A 354 15.30 0.15 11.31
C MET A 354 14.31 -0.54 10.38
N SER A 355 14.82 -1.18 9.32
CA SER A 355 14.06 -2.03 8.42
C SER A 355 14.64 -3.43 8.43
N ILE A 356 13.85 -4.40 8.83
CA ILE A 356 14.24 -5.80 8.97
C ILE A 356 13.54 -6.59 7.87
N SER A 357 14.30 -7.07 6.89
CA SER A 357 13.85 -8.03 5.88
C SER A 357 14.22 -9.42 6.35
N TRP A 358 13.24 -10.16 6.87
CA TRP A 358 13.53 -11.40 7.58
C TRP A 358 14.24 -12.44 6.68
N GLY A 359 15.33 -12.99 7.20
CA GLY A 359 16.14 -13.99 6.52
C GLY A 359 17.11 -13.43 5.47
N TYR A 360 17.12 -12.11 5.25
CA TYR A 360 17.97 -11.45 4.26
C TYR A 360 18.81 -10.31 4.84
N THR A 361 18.20 -9.19 5.23
CA THR A 361 18.93 -7.97 5.63
C THR A 361 18.28 -7.21 6.78
N VAL A 362 19.09 -6.47 7.53
CA VAL A 362 18.66 -5.39 8.42
C VAL A 362 19.30 -4.09 7.94
N GLN A 363 18.51 -3.03 7.81
CA GLN A 363 18.97 -1.70 7.41
C GLN A 363 18.70 -0.72 8.54
N ILE A 364 19.71 0.03 8.96
CA ILE A 364 19.57 1.11 9.96
C ILE A 364 19.88 2.44 9.29
N THR A 365 18.88 3.32 9.21
CA THR A 365 19.01 4.66 8.66
C THR A 365 19.02 5.70 9.77
N ARG A 366 19.94 6.67 9.69
CA ARG A 366 19.97 7.85 10.56
C ARG A 366 18.89 8.81 10.11
N THR A 367 17.91 9.09 10.97
CA THR A 367 16.67 9.87 10.75
C THR A 367 15.41 9.01 10.83
N TYR A 368 14.31 9.67 11.12
CA TYR A 368 12.96 9.13 11.00
C TYR A 368 12.54 9.08 9.53
N MET A 369 12.31 7.86 9.01
CA MET A 369 11.77 7.63 7.67
C MET A 369 10.34 7.06 7.75
N PRO A 370 9.33 7.74 7.18
CA PRO A 370 7.95 7.23 7.16
C PRO A 370 7.84 5.82 6.58
N ALA A 371 6.94 4.99 7.12
CA ALA A 371 6.76 3.62 6.66
C ALA A 371 6.45 3.54 5.15
N ARG A 372 5.58 4.43 4.66
CA ARG A 372 5.28 4.61 3.23
C ARG A 372 6.54 4.83 2.36
N MET A 373 7.55 5.52 2.89
CA MET A 373 8.82 5.71 2.17
C MET A 373 9.70 4.46 2.27
N MET A 374 9.69 3.78 3.41
CA MET A 374 10.46 2.55 3.63
C MET A 374 9.95 1.37 2.81
N GLU A 375 8.66 1.35 2.44
CA GLU A 375 8.03 0.40 1.52
C GLU A 375 8.38 0.63 0.04
N VAL A 376 9.05 1.75 -0.28
CA VAL A 376 9.53 2.01 -1.65
C VAL A 376 10.95 1.46 -1.80
N PRO A 377 11.21 0.54 -2.75
CA PRO A 377 12.54 0.00 -3.01
C PRO A 377 13.58 1.07 -3.30
N THR A 378 14.78 0.93 -2.73
CA THR A 378 15.92 1.79 -3.04
C THR A 378 16.51 1.44 -4.41
N ARG A 379 16.97 2.47 -5.13
CA ARG A 379 17.59 2.36 -6.46
C ARG A 379 19.00 1.76 -6.41
N THR A 380 19.11 0.49 -6.01
CA THR A 380 20.37 -0.28 -5.97
C THR A 380 20.63 -1.09 -7.25
N PHE A 381 19.68 -1.05 -8.18
CA PHE A 381 19.69 -1.78 -9.45
C PHE A 381 19.41 -0.80 -10.61
N SER A 382 19.65 -1.27 -11.83
CA SER A 382 19.38 -0.57 -13.09
C SER A 382 18.31 -1.30 -13.88
N ASP A 383 17.74 -0.65 -14.89
CA ASP A 383 16.80 -1.33 -15.79
C ASP A 383 17.47 -2.44 -16.62
N TRP A 384 16.65 -3.25 -17.30
CA TRP A 384 17.11 -4.32 -18.19
C TRP A 384 18.07 -3.86 -19.30
N HIS A 385 18.02 -2.59 -19.68
CA HIS A 385 18.88 -2.01 -20.72
C HIS A 385 20.17 -1.41 -20.14
N LYS A 386 20.47 -1.70 -18.87
CA LYS A 386 21.62 -1.19 -18.10
C LYS A 386 21.63 0.33 -18.04
N ARG A 387 20.45 0.96 -18.07
CA ARG A 387 20.29 2.40 -17.89
C ARG A 387 19.80 2.67 -16.47
N HIS A 388 20.30 3.76 -15.88
CA HIS A 388 19.78 4.31 -14.63
C HIS A 388 18.50 5.12 -14.88
N ASP A 389 17.58 4.60 -15.69
CA ASP A 389 16.30 5.20 -16.00
C ASP A 389 15.19 4.50 -15.24
N PHE A 390 14.85 5.07 -14.09
CA PHE A 390 13.88 4.49 -13.16
C PHE A 390 12.43 4.70 -13.60
N ASN A 391 12.18 5.43 -14.68
CA ASN A 391 10.85 5.55 -15.27
C ASN A 391 10.48 4.29 -16.09
N ASN A 392 11.46 3.44 -16.42
CA ASN A 392 11.25 2.18 -17.15
C ASN A 392 10.86 1.01 -16.22
N LEU A 393 10.73 1.22 -14.92
CA LEU A 393 10.31 0.20 -13.96
C LEU A 393 8.78 0.19 -13.82
N ALA A 394 8.20 -0.98 -13.62
CA ALA A 394 6.75 -1.15 -13.45
C ALA A 394 6.26 -0.78 -12.03
N PHE A 395 7.12 -0.19 -11.19
CA PHE A 395 6.85 0.19 -9.80
C PHE A 395 7.72 1.39 -9.39
N ASN A 396 7.29 2.07 -8.32
CA ASN A 396 7.99 3.23 -7.81
C ASN A 396 9.29 2.85 -7.10
N THR A 397 10.32 3.66 -7.28
CA THR A 397 11.61 3.52 -6.58
C THR A 397 12.05 4.85 -5.97
N ARG A 398 12.84 4.77 -4.90
CA ARG A 398 13.44 5.93 -4.23
C ARG A 398 14.96 5.93 -4.34
N PRO A 399 15.60 7.10 -4.38
CA PRO A 399 17.06 7.16 -4.28
C PRO A 399 17.56 6.46 -3.01
N ILE A 400 18.76 5.87 -3.06
CA ILE A 400 19.36 5.18 -1.91
C ILE A 400 19.44 6.12 -0.71
N THR A 401 19.80 7.38 -0.96
CA THR A 401 19.83 8.45 0.04
C THR A 401 19.41 9.77 -0.60
N TYR A 402 18.84 10.68 0.18
CA TYR A 402 18.70 12.08 -0.24
C TYR A 402 19.92 12.93 0.16
N THR A 403 20.69 12.46 1.14
CA THR A 403 21.94 13.05 1.62
C THR A 403 22.89 11.92 2.00
N ASP A 404 24.19 12.07 1.83
CA ASP A 404 25.13 10.96 2.07
C ASP A 404 25.08 10.43 3.51
N CYS A 405 24.70 11.29 4.47
CA CYS A 405 24.54 10.95 5.88
C CYS A 405 23.31 10.08 6.20
N GLN A 406 22.31 10.06 5.31
CA GLN A 406 21.14 9.18 5.36
C GLN A 406 21.42 7.78 4.84
N ARG A 407 22.66 7.46 4.45
CA ARG A 407 23.01 6.13 3.93
C ARG A 407 22.71 5.03 4.96
N PRO A 408 21.85 4.06 4.64
CA PRO A 408 21.54 2.99 5.56
C PRO A 408 22.79 2.14 5.83
N ARG A 409 23.01 1.76 7.09
CA ARG A 409 23.96 0.69 7.42
C ARG A 409 23.27 -0.64 7.21
N VAL A 410 23.81 -1.44 6.29
CA VAL A 410 23.23 -2.72 5.88
C VAL A 410 23.94 -3.87 6.58
N PHE A 411 23.15 -4.77 7.16
CA PHE A 411 23.60 -5.99 7.82
C PHE A 411 22.97 -7.17 7.08
N TYR A 412 23.78 -8.11 6.61
CA TYR A 412 23.29 -9.29 5.91
C TYR A 412 23.21 -10.48 6.84
N MET A 413 22.18 -11.32 6.65
CA MET A 413 22.04 -12.58 7.36
C MET A 413 23.29 -13.45 7.14
N SER A 414 23.88 -13.91 8.23
CA SER A 414 25.12 -14.69 8.24
C SER A 414 24.85 -16.16 8.56
N ARG A 415 24.18 -16.41 9.68
CA ARG A 415 23.86 -17.74 10.21
C ARG A 415 22.69 -17.69 11.18
N THR A 416 22.23 -18.86 11.58
CA THR A 416 21.23 -19.07 12.63
C THR A 416 21.93 -19.46 13.92
N LEU A 417 21.38 -19.05 15.07
CA LEU A 417 21.90 -19.40 16.39
C LEU A 417 20.79 -20.13 17.18
N GLY A 418 21.03 -21.39 17.55
CA GLY A 418 20.17 -22.10 18.51
C GLY A 418 19.03 -22.97 17.94
N ASP A 419 18.49 -23.76 18.86
CA ASP A 419 18.10 -25.18 18.75
C ASP A 419 16.71 -25.47 18.14
N SER A 420 16.62 -26.59 17.42
CA SER A 420 15.43 -27.18 16.75
C SER A 420 14.20 -27.38 17.65
N SER A 421 14.35 -27.12 18.96
CA SER A 421 13.40 -27.41 20.03
C SER A 421 12.63 -26.19 20.54
N SER A 422 13.02 -24.96 20.17
CA SER A 422 12.34 -23.72 20.59
C SER A 422 11.47 -23.13 19.48
N SER A 423 10.31 -22.55 19.83
CA SER A 423 9.40 -21.89 18.87
C SER A 423 9.95 -20.58 18.29
N THR A 424 11.08 -20.10 18.81
CA THR A 424 11.72 -18.83 18.44
C THR A 424 13.04 -19.08 17.71
N THR A 425 13.13 -18.64 16.46
CA THR A 425 14.36 -18.68 15.66
C THR A 425 15.20 -17.43 15.94
N ILE A 426 16.50 -17.60 16.14
CA ILE A 426 17.45 -16.50 16.29
C ILE A 426 18.36 -16.47 15.04
N THR A 427 18.42 -15.31 14.39
CA THR A 427 19.24 -15.09 13.19
C THR A 427 20.27 -14.00 13.45
N GLU A 428 21.52 -14.25 13.08
CA GLU A 428 22.64 -13.32 13.19
C GLU A 428 22.85 -12.59 11.86
N TYR A 429 22.95 -11.27 11.91
CA TYR A 429 23.23 -10.40 10.77
C TYR A 429 24.55 -9.67 11.00
N LEU A 430 25.43 -9.70 10.00
CA LEU A 430 26.75 -9.06 10.07
C LEU A 430 26.79 -7.82 9.18
N ARG A 431 27.46 -6.78 9.68
CA ARG A 431 27.58 -5.51 8.94
C ARG A 431 28.33 -5.69 7.63
N HIS A 432 27.78 -5.10 6.57
CA HIS A 432 28.51 -4.88 5.33
C HIS A 432 29.27 -3.56 5.41
N ASN A 433 30.60 -3.63 5.35
CA ASN A 433 31.44 -2.44 5.39
C ASN A 433 31.40 -1.73 4.03
N GLU A 434 30.70 -0.61 3.97
CA GLU A 434 30.76 0.37 2.89
C GLU A 434 31.43 1.66 3.39
N LEU A 435 31.96 2.44 2.45
CA LEU A 435 32.46 3.79 2.75
C LEU A 435 31.30 4.68 3.16
N ASN A 436 31.35 5.20 4.38
CA ASN A 436 30.36 6.10 4.92
C ASN A 436 31.03 7.41 5.30
N PRO A 437 30.52 8.56 4.83
CA PRO A 437 31.09 9.85 5.19
C PRO A 437 30.86 10.16 6.66
N GLN A 438 31.80 10.90 7.24
CA GLN A 438 31.64 11.48 8.57
C GLN A 438 30.60 12.60 8.50
N CYS A 439 29.61 12.55 9.39
CA CYS A 439 28.45 13.43 9.35
C CYS A 439 28.16 14.01 10.72
N GLU A 440 28.26 15.33 10.82
CA GLU A 440 27.96 16.12 12.03
C GLU A 440 26.45 16.40 12.14
N TRP A 441 25.65 15.34 12.25
CA TRP A 441 24.19 15.45 12.37
C TRP A 441 23.69 15.48 13.82
N GLY A 442 24.59 15.35 14.80
CA GLY A 442 24.21 15.18 16.22
C GLY A 442 23.45 13.87 16.51
N ILE A 443 23.13 13.09 15.48
CA ILE A 443 22.52 11.77 15.55
C ILE A 443 23.63 10.71 15.67
N PRO A 444 23.58 9.79 16.65
CA PRO A 444 24.57 8.72 16.78
C PRO A 444 24.72 7.90 15.48
N ASP A 445 25.96 7.53 15.14
CA ASP A 445 26.22 6.72 13.96
C ASP A 445 26.12 5.21 14.30
N PRO A 446 25.29 4.42 13.61
CA PRO A 446 25.21 2.97 13.85
C PRO A 446 26.45 2.19 13.38
N SER A 447 27.50 2.86 12.90
CA SER A 447 28.78 2.26 12.49
C SER A 447 29.63 1.66 13.63
N ASP A 448 29.17 1.70 14.87
CA ASP A 448 29.79 0.93 15.96
C ASP A 448 29.17 -0.48 16.09
N ILE A 449 27.99 -0.70 15.49
CA ILE A 449 27.29 -1.98 15.53
C ILE A 449 27.87 -2.89 14.45
N ASN A 450 28.45 -4.02 14.85
CA ASN A 450 29.00 -5.01 13.91
C ASN A 450 28.06 -6.18 13.63
N GLN A 451 27.17 -6.49 14.58
CA GLN A 451 26.29 -7.64 14.55
C GLN A 451 24.91 -7.31 15.13
N ILE A 452 23.87 -7.93 14.57
CA ILE A 452 22.48 -7.81 15.03
C ILE A 452 21.89 -9.21 15.18
N PHE A 453 21.20 -9.46 16.28
CA PHE A 453 20.43 -10.68 16.50
C PHE A 453 18.95 -10.38 16.36
N VAL A 454 18.27 -11.09 15.47
CA VAL A 454 16.81 -11.00 15.31
C VAL A 454 16.18 -12.26 15.85
N HIS A 455 15.34 -12.09 16.87
CA HIS A 455 14.52 -13.13 17.47
C HIS A 455 13.14 -13.09 16.81
N LYS A 456 12.70 -14.21 16.25
CA LYS A 456 11.40 -14.31 15.58
C LYS A 456 10.71 -15.62 15.90
N GLU A 457 9.44 -15.56 16.27
CA GLU A 457 8.56 -16.73 16.35
C GLU A 457 8.18 -17.21 14.94
N CYS A 458 8.26 -18.54 14.71
CA CYS A 458 7.84 -19.12 13.43
C CYS A 458 6.33 -18.91 13.22
N ASN A 459 5.93 -18.42 12.04
CA ASN A 459 4.51 -18.16 11.73
C ASN A 459 4.15 -18.64 10.32
N PRO A 460 4.07 -19.95 10.09
CA PRO A 460 3.88 -20.53 8.76
C PRO A 460 2.50 -20.20 8.14
N ASP A 461 1.52 -19.84 9.00
CA ASP A 461 0.14 -19.51 8.63
C ASP A 461 -0.13 -18.00 8.56
N ARG A 462 0.92 -17.15 8.54
CA ARG A 462 0.81 -15.68 8.45
C ARG A 462 -0.23 -15.21 7.43
N TRP A 463 -0.29 -15.88 6.28
CA TRP A 463 -1.12 -15.49 5.13
C TRP A 463 -2.59 -15.90 5.26
N ASN A 464 -2.94 -16.67 6.31
CA ASN A 464 -4.30 -17.17 6.56
C ASN A 464 -4.93 -16.53 7.82
N LYS A 465 -4.35 -15.46 8.35
CA LYS A 465 -4.77 -14.82 9.60
C LYS A 465 -5.13 -13.35 9.37
N VAL A 466 -6.24 -12.94 9.98
CA VAL A 466 -6.56 -11.52 10.18
C VAL A 466 -6.11 -11.15 11.60
N VAL A 467 -5.27 -10.11 11.73
CA VAL A 467 -4.74 -9.66 13.02
C VAL A 467 -5.40 -8.32 13.38
N VAL A 468 -6.18 -8.32 14.46
CA VAL A 468 -6.75 -7.11 15.04
C VAL A 468 -5.99 -6.78 16.32
N ARG A 469 -5.42 -5.57 16.41
CA ARG A 469 -4.62 -5.12 17.55
C ARG A 469 -5.26 -3.89 18.19
N PHE A 470 -5.57 -3.99 19.48
CA PHE A 470 -6.06 -2.88 20.28
C PHE A 470 -4.91 -2.24 21.03
N VAL A 471 -4.73 -0.95 20.83
CA VAL A 471 -3.65 -0.19 21.43
C VAL A 471 -4.23 0.99 22.18
N PRO A 472 -4.11 1.02 23.52
CA PRO A 472 -4.50 2.18 24.30
C PRO A 472 -3.66 3.41 23.92
N SER A 473 -4.28 4.60 23.91
CA SER A 473 -3.53 5.86 23.81
C SER A 473 -2.67 6.07 25.06
N GLU A 474 -1.65 6.93 24.99
CA GLU A 474 -0.84 7.23 26.18
C GLU A 474 -1.68 7.83 27.32
N ASP A 475 -2.74 8.56 26.98
CA ASP A 475 -3.65 9.20 27.93
C ASP A 475 -4.67 8.23 28.55
N SER A 476 -5.05 7.18 27.81
CA SER A 476 -6.00 6.15 28.26
C SER A 476 -5.31 4.80 28.28
N LYS A 477 -4.86 4.35 29.47
CA LYS A 477 -4.22 3.03 29.70
C LYS A 477 -5.13 1.82 29.38
N LEU A 478 -6.35 2.04 28.94
CA LEU A 478 -7.35 1.03 28.65
C LEU A 478 -7.87 1.19 27.22
N ALA A 479 -7.92 0.07 26.50
CA ALA A 479 -8.73 -0.10 25.30
C ALA A 479 -9.71 -1.25 25.58
N PHE A 480 -10.97 -1.10 25.20
CA PHE A 480 -11.97 -2.15 25.33
C PHE A 480 -12.76 -2.30 24.04
N VAL A 481 -13.27 -3.50 23.81
CA VAL A 481 -14.14 -3.85 22.69
C VAL A 481 -15.21 -4.78 23.22
N ASN A 482 -16.47 -4.53 22.87
CA ASN A 482 -17.58 -5.36 23.35
C ASN A 482 -17.72 -6.63 22.51
N ALA A 483 -17.62 -6.51 21.19
CA ALA A 483 -17.72 -7.60 20.24
C ALA A 483 -16.96 -7.25 18.95
N ILE A 484 -16.51 -8.27 18.23
CA ILE A 484 -15.89 -8.16 16.91
C ILE A 484 -16.61 -9.13 15.99
N GLU A 485 -17.06 -8.64 14.84
CA GLU A 485 -17.69 -9.44 13.80
C GLU A 485 -16.78 -9.47 12.58
N VAL A 486 -16.50 -10.67 12.06
CA VAL A 486 -15.70 -10.88 10.85
C VAL A 486 -16.55 -11.69 9.88
N ILE A 487 -16.94 -11.06 8.77
CA ILE A 487 -17.86 -11.64 7.78
C ILE A 487 -17.13 -11.70 6.44
N SER A 488 -17.14 -12.88 5.81
CA SER A 488 -16.59 -13.05 4.47
C SER A 488 -17.45 -12.31 3.44
N ALA A 489 -16.84 -11.39 2.69
CA ALA A 489 -17.50 -10.65 1.62
C ALA A 489 -17.31 -11.35 0.26
N PRO A 490 -18.32 -11.34 -0.63
CA PRO A 490 -18.17 -11.76 -2.01
C PRO A 490 -17.12 -10.91 -2.76
N LYS A 491 -16.40 -11.52 -3.70
CA LYS A 491 -15.34 -10.84 -4.48
C LYS A 491 -15.88 -9.71 -5.37
N ASP A 492 -17.14 -9.82 -5.77
CA ASP A 492 -17.88 -8.89 -6.63
C ASP A 492 -18.65 -7.82 -5.85
N LEU A 493 -18.51 -7.77 -4.51
CA LEU A 493 -19.22 -6.80 -3.69
C LEU A 493 -18.79 -5.35 -4.02
N ILE A 494 -17.50 -5.11 -4.29
CA ILE A 494 -16.96 -3.82 -4.72
C ILE A 494 -16.22 -4.04 -6.04
N ALA A 495 -16.64 -3.35 -7.10
CA ALA A 495 -15.94 -3.42 -8.38
C ALA A 495 -14.57 -2.75 -8.27
N ASP A 496 -13.56 -3.27 -8.99
CA ASP A 496 -12.20 -2.69 -8.95
C ASP A 496 -12.11 -1.34 -9.67
N VAL A 497 -13.13 -0.98 -10.46
CA VAL A 497 -13.21 0.23 -11.28
C VAL A 497 -14.43 1.07 -10.88
N ALA A 498 -14.23 2.37 -10.67
CA ALA A 498 -15.32 3.34 -10.47
C ALA A 498 -15.09 4.63 -11.26
N THR A 499 -16.15 5.43 -11.38
CA THR A 499 -16.12 6.72 -12.07
C THR A 499 -15.65 7.81 -11.11
N SER A 500 -14.49 8.41 -11.35
CA SER A 500 -14.04 9.57 -10.58
C SER A 500 -14.80 10.82 -11.03
N VAL A 501 -15.34 11.60 -10.09
CA VAL A 501 -16.11 12.82 -10.40
C VAL A 501 -15.38 14.04 -9.83
N SER A 502 -15.09 15.02 -10.68
CA SER A 502 -14.51 16.31 -10.31
C SER A 502 -15.18 17.46 -11.07
N ARG A 503 -14.76 18.70 -10.78
CA ARG A 503 -15.22 19.89 -11.54
C ARG A 503 -14.83 19.85 -13.02
N ASP A 504 -13.74 19.15 -13.35
CA ASP A 504 -13.22 19.04 -14.72
C ASP A 504 -13.89 17.92 -15.53
N GLY A 505 -14.83 17.18 -14.91
CA GLY A 505 -15.61 16.11 -15.54
C GLY A 505 -15.43 14.76 -14.86
N THR A 506 -15.68 13.69 -15.64
CA THR A 506 -15.62 12.30 -15.16
C THR A 506 -14.38 11.57 -15.69
N GLY A 507 -13.76 10.75 -14.85
CA GLY A 507 -12.64 9.87 -15.18
C GLY A 507 -12.87 8.44 -14.70
N LYS A 508 -11.90 7.55 -14.95
CA LYS A 508 -11.93 6.17 -14.43
C LYS A 508 -10.84 5.99 -13.37
N LEU A 509 -11.20 5.39 -12.24
CA LEU A 509 -10.28 5.01 -11.16
C LEU A 509 -10.26 3.50 -11.01
N ASN A 510 -9.07 2.90 -11.03
CA ASN A 510 -8.86 1.46 -10.87
C ASN A 510 -8.21 1.15 -9.51
N GLY A 511 -8.28 -0.11 -9.06
CA GLY A 511 -7.60 -0.58 -7.85
C GLY A 511 -8.39 -0.39 -6.56
N LEU A 512 -9.73 -0.27 -6.65
CA LEU A 512 -10.62 -0.15 -5.49
C LEU A 512 -10.61 -1.40 -4.60
N GLY A 513 -10.44 -2.59 -5.18
CA GLY A 513 -10.40 -3.85 -4.43
C GLY A 513 -9.21 -3.97 -3.48
N LYS A 514 -8.23 -3.07 -3.59
CA LYS A 514 -7.03 -3.01 -2.71
C LYS A 514 -7.11 -1.92 -1.65
N GLN A 515 -8.17 -1.12 -1.64
CA GLN A 515 -8.34 -0.02 -0.69
C GLN A 515 -9.11 -0.52 0.53
N ALA A 516 -8.69 -0.10 1.73
CA ALA A 516 -9.50 -0.29 2.92
C ALA A 516 -10.58 0.79 2.94
N MET A 517 -11.80 0.41 3.32
CA MET A 517 -12.96 1.31 3.30
C MET A 517 -13.70 1.27 4.63
N GLU A 518 -14.12 2.44 5.10
CA GLU A 518 -15.01 2.62 6.24
C GLU A 518 -16.37 3.09 5.73
N VAL A 519 -17.44 2.35 6.03
CA VAL A 519 -18.80 2.78 5.69
C VAL A 519 -19.21 3.92 6.63
N VAL A 520 -19.39 5.12 6.08
CA VAL A 520 -19.83 6.30 6.83
C VAL A 520 -21.35 6.43 6.79
N TYR A 521 -21.95 6.21 5.61
CA TYR A 521 -23.41 6.25 5.43
C TYR A 521 -23.89 5.03 4.66
N ARG A 522 -25.06 4.52 5.06
CA ARG A 522 -25.80 3.45 4.36
C ARG A 522 -27.29 3.71 4.50
N ILE A 523 -27.89 4.19 3.42
CA ILE A 523 -29.23 4.79 3.44
C ILE A 523 -30.20 3.99 2.57
N ASN A 524 -31.36 3.66 3.14
CA ASN A 524 -32.52 3.13 2.43
C ASN A 524 -33.47 4.28 2.07
N ILE A 525 -33.52 4.66 0.79
CA ILE A 525 -34.21 5.87 0.36
C ILE A 525 -35.70 5.59 0.14
N GLY A 526 -36.55 6.38 0.79
CA GLY A 526 -38.00 6.18 0.77
C GLY A 526 -38.48 4.94 1.56
N GLY A 527 -37.54 4.18 2.14
CA GLY A 527 -37.81 2.95 2.86
C GLY A 527 -37.74 3.08 4.38
N ARG A 528 -38.00 1.96 5.06
CA ARG A 528 -37.83 1.83 6.52
C ARG A 528 -36.43 1.33 6.85
N LYS A 529 -36.05 1.44 8.13
CA LYS A 529 -34.79 0.91 8.64
C LYS A 529 -34.70 -0.60 8.37
N VAL A 530 -33.62 -1.04 7.71
CA VAL A 530 -33.29 -2.46 7.52
C VAL A 530 -32.27 -2.84 8.58
N THR A 531 -32.58 -3.86 9.37
CA THR A 531 -31.70 -4.39 10.42
C THR A 531 -30.87 -5.56 9.91
N PRO A 532 -29.79 -5.97 10.61
CA PRO A 532 -28.96 -7.09 10.21
C PRO A 532 -29.73 -8.40 9.92
N PHE A 533 -30.80 -8.68 10.67
CA PHE A 533 -31.67 -9.85 10.45
C PHE A 533 -32.40 -9.87 9.09
N ASN A 534 -32.54 -8.71 8.46
CA ASN A 534 -33.25 -8.52 7.20
C ASN A 534 -32.29 -8.09 6.07
N ASP A 535 -30.98 -8.18 6.29
CA ASP A 535 -29.92 -7.89 5.34
C ASP A 535 -29.13 -9.16 5.01
N THR A 536 -28.53 -9.22 3.82
CA THR A 536 -27.77 -10.36 3.32
C THR A 536 -26.36 -10.47 3.90
N LEU A 537 -25.78 -9.37 4.36
CA LEU A 537 -24.41 -9.29 4.89
C LEU A 537 -24.40 -8.68 6.31
N TRP A 538 -25.49 -8.85 7.06
CA TRP A 538 -25.63 -8.36 8.44
C TRP A 538 -25.50 -6.83 8.58
N ARG A 539 -25.79 -6.08 7.51
CA ARG A 539 -25.69 -4.61 7.49
C ARG A 539 -26.97 -3.95 8.02
N THR A 540 -26.83 -2.70 8.44
CA THR A 540 -27.96 -1.83 8.80
C THR A 540 -28.12 -0.72 7.78
N TRP A 541 -29.34 -0.53 7.25
CA TRP A 541 -29.69 0.58 6.36
C TRP A 541 -30.63 1.54 7.07
N VAL A 542 -30.29 2.83 7.08
CA VAL A 542 -31.02 3.89 7.79
C VAL A 542 -31.94 4.64 6.82
N PRO A 543 -33.15 5.09 7.23
CA PRO A 543 -34.00 5.92 6.38
C PRO A 543 -33.35 7.24 5.97
N ASP A 544 -33.80 7.83 4.86
CA ASP A 544 -33.21 9.06 4.29
C ASP A 544 -33.78 10.38 4.84
N ASP A 545 -34.79 10.32 5.70
CA ASP A 545 -35.61 11.47 6.08
C ASP A 545 -34.81 12.62 6.73
N ASP A 546 -33.76 12.33 7.49
CA ASP A 546 -32.94 13.36 8.17
C ASP A 546 -31.88 14.02 7.26
N LEU A 547 -31.62 13.43 6.08
CA LEU A 547 -30.54 13.83 5.17
C LEU A 547 -31.07 14.46 3.86
N PHE A 548 -32.36 14.28 3.59
CA PHE A 548 -33.02 14.77 2.40
C PHE A 548 -33.23 16.29 2.49
N LYS A 549 -32.69 17.04 1.52
CA LYS A 549 -32.92 18.48 1.40
C LYS A 549 -34.10 18.75 0.49
N THR A 550 -35.15 19.36 1.04
CA THR A 550 -36.35 19.75 0.29
C THR A 550 -36.02 20.92 -0.63
N VAL A 551 -36.16 20.73 -1.94
CA VAL A 551 -36.18 21.84 -2.92
C VAL A 551 -37.60 22.06 -3.46
N ASP A 552 -38.44 21.02 -3.53
CA ASP A 552 -39.82 21.14 -4.03
C ASP A 552 -40.81 20.18 -3.36
N ALA A 553 -42.08 20.60 -3.30
CA ALA A 553 -43.21 19.85 -2.76
C ALA A 553 -43.66 18.65 -3.64
N SER A 554 -42.91 18.30 -4.69
CA SER A 554 -43.27 17.30 -5.70
C SER A 554 -42.68 15.90 -5.48
N SER A 555 -41.88 15.68 -4.43
CA SER A 555 -41.31 14.36 -4.13
C SER A 555 -42.21 13.50 -3.25
N HIS A 556 -42.29 12.19 -3.53
CA HIS A 556 -43.02 11.21 -2.71
C HIS A 556 -42.26 9.89 -2.60
N LYS A 557 -42.60 9.09 -1.59
CA LYS A 557 -42.03 7.74 -1.38
C LYS A 557 -42.81 6.72 -2.22
N ALA A 558 -42.09 5.89 -2.97
CA ALA A 558 -42.64 4.79 -3.75
C ALA A 558 -42.32 3.44 -3.08
N TYR A 559 -43.29 2.52 -3.14
CA TYR A 559 -43.17 1.18 -2.56
C TYR A 559 -43.66 0.13 -3.55
N PHE A 560 -42.91 -0.97 -3.65
CA PHE A 560 -43.18 -2.08 -4.56
C PHE A 560 -43.36 -3.38 -3.80
N THR A 561 -44.48 -4.05 -4.04
CA THR A 561 -44.84 -5.34 -3.43
C THR A 561 -44.46 -6.54 -4.29
N GLY A 562 -44.00 -6.32 -5.53
CA GLY A 562 -43.61 -7.39 -6.43
C GLY A 562 -42.23 -7.97 -6.12
N ARG A 563 -41.81 -8.95 -6.92
CA ARG A 563 -40.50 -9.59 -6.78
C ARG A 563 -39.43 -8.82 -7.54
N ILE A 564 -38.34 -8.44 -6.87
CA ILE A 564 -37.14 -7.89 -7.49
C ILE A 564 -36.43 -8.94 -8.34
N LYS A 565 -36.08 -8.57 -9.57
CA LYS A 565 -35.50 -9.45 -10.59
C LYS A 565 -34.00 -9.21 -10.71
N TYR A 566 -33.20 -9.81 -9.83
CA TYR A 566 -31.75 -9.77 -9.91
C TYR A 566 -31.23 -10.46 -11.19
N ARG A 567 -30.28 -9.82 -11.90
CA ARG A 567 -29.75 -10.27 -13.18
C ARG A 567 -28.23 -10.30 -13.18
N PRO A 568 -27.59 -11.25 -13.89
CA PRO A 568 -26.15 -11.21 -14.11
C PRO A 568 -25.73 -9.88 -14.78
N GLY A 569 -24.68 -9.23 -14.25
CA GLY A 569 -24.22 -7.92 -14.71
C GLY A 569 -24.92 -6.71 -14.07
N GLY A 570 -25.98 -6.93 -13.28
CA GLY A 570 -26.62 -5.92 -12.44
C GLY A 570 -26.21 -6.04 -10.97
N ALA A 571 -27.00 -5.46 -10.07
CA ALA A 571 -26.78 -5.66 -8.64
C ALA A 571 -27.12 -7.10 -8.22
N SER A 572 -26.37 -7.66 -7.28
CA SER A 572 -26.70 -8.91 -6.58
C SER A 572 -27.44 -8.63 -5.27
N ARG A 573 -27.95 -9.68 -4.63
CA ARG A 573 -28.66 -9.57 -3.34
C ARG A 573 -27.70 -9.23 -2.21
N GLU A 574 -26.43 -9.59 -2.36
CA GLU A 574 -25.33 -9.25 -1.47
C GLU A 574 -24.93 -7.78 -1.63
N VAL A 575 -25.02 -7.21 -2.84
CA VAL A 575 -24.83 -5.76 -3.06
C VAL A 575 -25.91 -4.95 -2.33
N GLY A 576 -27.18 -5.30 -2.49
CA GLY A 576 -28.28 -4.67 -1.75
C GLY A 576 -29.47 -5.62 -1.58
N PRO A 577 -30.14 -5.65 -0.42
CA PRO A 577 -31.27 -6.53 -0.18
C PRO A 577 -32.56 -6.02 -0.84
N ASP A 578 -33.55 -6.90 -0.98
CA ASP A 578 -34.87 -6.58 -1.56
C ASP A 578 -35.53 -5.38 -0.85
N ASN A 579 -35.32 -5.26 0.46
CA ASN A 579 -35.88 -4.17 1.27
C ASN A 579 -35.36 -2.77 0.88
N VAL A 580 -34.22 -2.68 0.19
CA VAL A 580 -33.69 -1.43 -0.37
C VAL A 580 -34.28 -1.19 -1.76
N TYR A 581 -34.31 -2.20 -2.62
CA TYR A 581 -34.80 -2.05 -4.00
C TYR A 581 -36.33 -2.03 -4.13
N ASN A 582 -37.07 -2.43 -3.09
CA ASN A 582 -38.54 -2.33 -3.02
C ASN A 582 -39.03 -0.92 -2.67
N THR A 583 -38.13 -0.03 -2.29
CA THR A 583 -38.45 1.34 -1.89
C THR A 583 -37.66 2.33 -2.72
N ALA A 584 -38.25 3.49 -2.98
CA ALA A 584 -37.57 4.60 -3.63
C ALA A 584 -38.18 5.92 -3.18
N ARG A 585 -37.43 7.01 -3.40
CA ARG A 585 -38.02 8.35 -3.48
C ARG A 585 -38.06 8.78 -4.95
N VAL A 586 -39.19 9.35 -5.34
CA VAL A 586 -39.48 9.79 -6.70
C VAL A 586 -39.86 11.26 -6.66
N GLY A 587 -39.36 12.04 -7.62
CA GLY A 587 -39.65 13.47 -7.73
C GLY A 587 -38.87 14.12 -8.86
N ASN A 588 -39.00 15.44 -9.00
CA ASN A 588 -38.33 16.22 -10.04
C ASN A 588 -36.82 16.35 -9.77
N ALA A 589 -36.43 17.30 -8.92
CA ALA A 589 -35.05 17.48 -8.49
C ALA A 589 -34.93 17.12 -7.01
N MET A 590 -34.08 16.13 -6.70
CA MET A 590 -33.91 15.60 -5.36
C MET A 590 -32.44 15.62 -4.96
N SER A 591 -32.16 16.02 -3.72
CA SER A 591 -30.81 16.15 -3.21
C SER A 591 -30.71 15.70 -1.75
N TRP A 592 -29.60 15.04 -1.43
CA TRP A 592 -29.23 14.59 -0.09
C TRP A 592 -27.83 15.07 0.25
N ASP A 593 -27.66 15.58 1.47
CA ASP A 593 -26.39 16.11 1.94
C ASP A 593 -25.82 15.28 3.09
N PHE A 594 -24.55 14.93 2.95
CA PHE A 594 -23.84 14.02 3.84
C PHE A 594 -22.61 14.72 4.41
N PRO A 595 -22.61 15.13 5.69
CA PRO A 595 -21.43 15.73 6.30
C PRO A 595 -20.31 14.68 6.44
N VAL A 596 -19.09 15.01 5.99
CA VAL A 596 -17.93 14.09 5.99
C VAL A 596 -16.63 14.80 6.39
N SER A 597 -15.61 14.02 6.77
CA SER A 597 -14.27 14.54 7.06
C SER A 597 -13.49 14.88 5.78
N THR A 598 -12.77 16.00 5.77
CA THR A 598 -11.84 16.34 4.68
C THR A 598 -10.56 15.52 4.75
N GLY A 599 -9.77 15.51 3.67
CA GLY A 599 -8.48 14.79 3.63
C GLY A 599 -8.55 13.34 3.17
N TYR A 600 -9.73 12.89 2.71
CA TYR A 600 -9.94 11.53 2.22
C TYR A 600 -10.66 11.52 0.87
N LYS A 601 -10.55 10.39 0.18
CA LYS A 601 -11.40 10.04 -0.96
C LYS A 601 -12.61 9.25 -0.47
N TYR A 602 -13.73 9.39 -1.17
CA TYR A 602 -14.96 8.69 -0.83
C TYR A 602 -15.52 7.97 -2.04
N LEU A 603 -15.86 6.69 -1.84
CA LEU A 603 -16.65 5.90 -2.77
C LEU A 603 -18.13 6.10 -2.43
N ILE A 604 -18.91 6.53 -3.42
CA ILE A 604 -20.34 6.77 -3.34
C ILE A 604 -21.00 5.73 -4.24
N ARG A 605 -21.75 4.82 -3.65
CA ARG A 605 -22.56 3.84 -4.37
C ARG A 605 -24.01 4.27 -4.37
N MET A 606 -24.59 4.42 -5.55
CA MET A 606 -26.00 4.75 -5.73
C MET A 606 -26.75 3.52 -6.23
N HIS A 607 -27.87 3.20 -5.59
CA HIS A 607 -28.70 2.03 -5.88
C HIS A 607 -29.98 2.45 -6.60
N PHE A 608 -30.28 1.76 -7.70
CA PHE A 608 -31.40 2.04 -8.58
C PHE A 608 -32.19 0.77 -8.88
N CYS A 609 -33.52 0.87 -8.90
CA CYS A 609 -34.42 -0.18 -9.34
C CYS A 609 -35.72 0.50 -9.78
N ASP A 610 -36.05 0.38 -11.06
CA ASP A 610 -37.25 1.00 -11.60
C ASP A 610 -38.50 0.24 -11.14
N ILE A 611 -39.11 0.78 -10.07
CA ILE A 611 -40.33 0.28 -9.45
C ILE A 611 -41.53 1.20 -9.66
N ALA A 612 -41.34 2.35 -10.35
CA ALA A 612 -42.36 3.38 -10.48
C ALA A 612 -42.86 3.54 -11.92
N SER A 613 -42.04 3.21 -12.93
CA SER A 613 -42.45 3.30 -14.33
C SER A 613 -43.49 2.23 -14.70
N LYS A 614 -44.50 2.63 -15.49
CA LYS A 614 -45.52 1.72 -16.02
C LYS A 614 -45.00 0.88 -17.21
N SER A 615 -44.01 1.40 -17.94
CA SER A 615 -43.42 0.77 -19.12
C SER A 615 -41.96 1.18 -19.28
N LEU A 616 -41.22 0.39 -20.07
CA LEU A 616 -39.82 0.64 -20.41
C LEU A 616 -39.65 1.95 -21.19
N GLY A 617 -38.49 2.61 -21.07
CA GLY A 617 -38.16 3.83 -21.80
C GLY A 617 -38.92 5.08 -21.35
N MET A 618 -39.50 5.05 -20.15
CA MET A 618 -40.29 6.17 -19.60
C MET A 618 -39.53 7.02 -18.59
N LEU A 619 -38.30 6.67 -18.23
CA LEU A 619 -37.57 7.35 -17.17
C LEU A 619 -36.13 7.60 -17.61
N TYR A 620 -35.83 8.86 -17.88
CA TYR A 620 -34.47 9.34 -18.12
C TYR A 620 -34.14 10.41 -17.08
N PHE A 621 -33.02 10.29 -16.39
CA PHE A 621 -32.63 11.31 -15.42
C PHE A 621 -31.11 11.45 -15.34
N ASN A 622 -30.67 12.59 -14.86
CA ASN A 622 -29.27 12.90 -14.67
C ASN A 622 -28.88 12.64 -13.22
N VAL A 623 -27.66 12.13 -13.03
CA VAL A 623 -27.06 11.89 -11.71
C VAL A 623 -25.96 12.91 -11.49
N TYR A 624 -25.98 13.56 -10.34
CA TYR A 624 -25.04 14.60 -9.96
C TYR A 624 -24.41 14.33 -8.60
N ILE A 625 -23.11 14.61 -8.49
CA ILE A 625 -22.36 14.51 -7.25
C ILE A 625 -21.61 15.82 -7.02
N ASN A 626 -21.84 16.46 -5.87
CA ASN A 626 -21.34 17.80 -5.54
C ASN A 626 -21.67 18.83 -6.63
N GLY A 627 -22.86 18.72 -7.24
CA GLY A 627 -23.32 19.56 -8.34
C GLY A 627 -22.68 19.28 -9.71
N ASN A 628 -21.71 18.36 -9.80
CA ASN A 628 -21.08 17.97 -11.06
C ASN A 628 -21.86 16.82 -11.70
N LEU A 629 -22.01 16.85 -13.02
CA LEU A 629 -22.68 15.79 -13.79
C LEU A 629 -21.84 14.50 -13.73
N ALA A 630 -22.37 13.48 -13.06
CA ALA A 630 -21.72 12.18 -12.89
C ALA A 630 -22.19 11.15 -13.93
N TYR A 631 -23.47 11.21 -14.32
CA TYR A 631 -24.05 10.40 -15.40
C TYR A 631 -25.18 11.15 -16.08
N GLN A 632 -25.19 11.16 -17.41
CA GLN A 632 -26.18 11.87 -18.23
C GLN A 632 -27.22 10.90 -18.82
N ASP A 633 -28.49 11.31 -18.84
CA ASP A 633 -29.60 10.61 -19.50
C ASP A 633 -29.73 9.13 -19.08
N PHE A 634 -29.62 8.86 -17.78
CA PHE A 634 -29.66 7.51 -17.25
C PHE A 634 -31.04 6.87 -17.40
N ASP A 635 -31.09 5.71 -18.06
CA ASP A 635 -32.24 4.81 -18.12
C ASP A 635 -31.92 3.49 -17.41
N ILE A 636 -32.62 3.25 -16.30
CA ILE A 636 -32.44 2.04 -15.49
C ILE A 636 -32.84 0.79 -16.28
N SER A 637 -33.87 0.90 -17.14
CA SER A 637 -34.36 -0.23 -17.93
C SER A 637 -33.32 -0.68 -18.95
N ASP A 638 -32.66 0.26 -19.63
CA ASP A 638 -31.59 -0.02 -20.59
C ASP A 638 -30.40 -0.70 -19.89
N ALA A 639 -29.96 -0.14 -18.75
CA ALA A 639 -28.86 -0.70 -17.96
C ALA A 639 -29.15 -2.09 -17.38
N THR A 640 -30.41 -2.49 -17.29
CA THR A 640 -30.84 -3.79 -16.73
C THR A 640 -31.35 -4.78 -17.78
N GLY A 641 -31.13 -4.48 -19.08
CA GLY A 641 -31.47 -5.37 -20.19
C GLY A 641 -32.97 -5.40 -20.49
N TYR A 642 -33.62 -4.24 -20.43
CA TYR A 642 -35.04 -3.99 -20.72
C TYR A 642 -36.01 -4.72 -19.77
N VAL A 643 -35.71 -4.73 -18.46
CA VAL A 643 -36.52 -5.39 -17.43
C VAL A 643 -36.80 -4.44 -16.27
N LEU A 644 -38.08 -4.11 -16.04
CA LEU A 644 -38.53 -3.37 -14.85
C LEU A 644 -38.35 -4.19 -13.57
N ALA A 645 -38.26 -3.50 -12.43
CA ALA A 645 -37.98 -4.06 -11.11
C ALA A 645 -36.69 -4.90 -11.06
N SER A 646 -35.72 -4.54 -11.91
CA SER A 646 -34.37 -5.12 -11.93
C SER A 646 -33.39 -4.13 -11.30
N PRO A 647 -32.57 -4.55 -10.32
CA PRO A 647 -31.72 -3.64 -9.58
C PRO A 647 -30.37 -3.40 -10.28
N TYR A 648 -29.88 -2.18 -10.15
CA TYR A 648 -28.61 -1.71 -10.68
C TYR A 648 -27.91 -0.82 -9.64
N TYR A 649 -26.59 -0.72 -9.71
CA TYR A 649 -25.83 0.20 -8.87
C TYR A 649 -24.74 0.90 -9.68
N MET A 650 -24.35 2.09 -9.24
CA MET A 650 -23.24 2.84 -9.81
C MET A 650 -22.30 3.31 -8.73
N ASP A 651 -21.00 3.16 -8.98
CA ASP A 651 -19.92 3.54 -8.08
C ASP A 651 -19.21 4.79 -8.60
N PHE A 652 -19.15 5.82 -7.75
CA PHE A 652 -18.47 7.08 -8.03
C PHE A 652 -17.42 7.38 -6.96
N VAL A 653 -16.34 8.05 -7.33
CA VAL A 653 -15.30 8.47 -6.38
C VAL A 653 -15.11 9.97 -6.42
N VAL A 654 -15.16 10.59 -5.25
CA VAL A 654 -14.85 12.02 -5.06
C VAL A 654 -13.59 12.18 -4.21
N ASP A 655 -12.79 13.18 -4.55
CA ASP A 655 -11.56 13.52 -3.84
C ASP A 655 -11.74 14.82 -3.05
N LEU A 656 -11.74 14.71 -1.72
CA LEU A 656 -11.85 15.84 -0.80
C LEU A 656 -10.51 16.13 -0.10
N THR A 657 -9.37 15.77 -0.71
CA THR A 657 -8.03 16.03 -0.18
C THR A 657 -7.54 17.46 -0.43
N ALA A 658 -8.04 18.13 -1.48
CA ALA A 658 -7.56 19.44 -1.92
C ALA A 658 -8.33 20.64 -1.31
N ASP A 659 -9.47 20.41 -0.67
CA ASP A 659 -10.30 21.47 -0.08
C ASP A 659 -9.78 21.92 1.30
N SER A 660 -8.60 22.55 1.30
CA SER A 660 -7.92 23.07 2.51
C SER A 660 -8.57 24.33 3.11
N ASN A 661 -9.56 24.92 2.43
CA ASN A 661 -10.18 26.18 2.84
C ASN A 661 -11.39 26.02 3.77
N ASN A 662 -11.83 24.80 4.10
CA ASN A 662 -12.91 24.62 5.07
C ASN A 662 -12.71 23.34 5.94
N PRO A 663 -11.85 23.40 6.97
CA PRO A 663 -11.44 22.24 7.77
C PRO A 663 -12.54 21.66 8.68
N LEU A 664 -13.76 22.23 8.70
CA LEU A 664 -14.80 21.84 9.67
C LEU A 664 -16.18 21.47 9.05
N GLY A 665 -16.32 21.37 7.72
CA GLY A 665 -17.66 21.14 7.17
C GLY A 665 -17.77 20.91 5.66
N SER A 666 -17.03 19.96 5.11
CA SER A 666 -17.33 19.49 3.75
C SER A 666 -18.48 18.49 3.77
N SER A 667 -19.52 18.75 2.99
CA SER A 667 -20.61 17.81 2.74
C SER A 667 -20.44 17.21 1.35
N ILE A 668 -20.72 15.91 1.22
CA ILE A 668 -20.97 15.28 -0.06
C ILE A 668 -22.46 15.48 -0.38
N THR A 669 -22.75 16.05 -1.53
CA THR A 669 -24.12 16.23 -2.02
C THR A 669 -24.37 15.22 -3.13
N VAL A 670 -25.37 14.37 -2.94
CA VAL A 670 -25.86 13.44 -3.98
C VAL A 670 -27.18 13.99 -4.49
N SER A 671 -27.35 14.06 -5.81
CA SER A 671 -28.60 14.56 -6.39
C SER A 671 -28.96 13.87 -7.70
N VAL A 672 -30.26 13.80 -7.95
CA VAL A 672 -30.85 13.31 -9.20
C VAL A 672 -31.87 14.33 -9.71
N GLY A 673 -31.95 14.49 -11.02
CA GLY A 673 -32.84 15.46 -11.65
C GLY A 673 -33.25 15.06 -13.06
N PRO A 674 -34.28 15.70 -13.64
CA PRO A 674 -34.85 15.30 -14.92
C PRO A 674 -33.85 15.40 -16.07
N SER A 675 -34.06 14.59 -17.10
CA SER A 675 -33.40 14.71 -18.40
C SER A 675 -34.35 15.32 -19.44
N ASN A 676 -33.79 16.02 -20.42
CA ASN A 676 -34.52 16.52 -21.59
C ASN A 676 -35.06 15.39 -22.50
N LYS A 677 -34.60 14.14 -22.33
CA LYS A 677 -35.13 12.97 -23.03
C LYS A 677 -36.40 12.40 -22.40
N THR A 678 -36.74 12.84 -21.19
CA THR A 678 -37.96 12.42 -20.52
C THR A 678 -39.16 13.06 -21.23
N SER A 679 -40.10 12.23 -21.69
CA SER A 679 -41.24 12.72 -22.48
C SER A 679 -42.27 13.46 -21.60
N VAL A 680 -42.92 14.46 -22.20
CA VAL A 680 -43.67 15.56 -21.56
C VAL A 680 -45.11 15.17 -21.14
N ASP A 681 -45.30 14.02 -20.50
CA ASP A 681 -46.64 13.56 -20.11
C ASP A 681 -46.97 13.89 -18.63
N GLU A 682 -48.17 14.42 -18.35
CA GLU A 682 -48.60 15.07 -17.09
C GLU A 682 -48.58 14.19 -15.82
N HIS A 683 -48.32 12.88 -15.93
CA HIS A 683 -48.39 11.91 -14.81
C HIS A 683 -47.05 11.17 -14.55
N ARG A 684 -45.89 11.79 -14.84
CA ARG A 684 -44.59 11.09 -14.87
C ARG A 684 -43.68 11.24 -13.65
N VAL A 685 -42.82 10.24 -13.53
CA VAL A 685 -41.68 10.12 -12.63
C VAL A 685 -40.48 10.77 -13.34
N ASP A 686 -39.94 11.85 -12.78
CA ASP A 686 -38.84 12.60 -13.40
C ASP A 686 -37.47 12.02 -13.03
N ALA A 687 -37.28 11.64 -11.76
CA ALA A 687 -36.08 11.00 -11.26
C ALA A 687 -36.42 10.07 -10.08
N MET A 688 -35.55 9.10 -9.81
CA MET A 688 -35.69 8.21 -8.66
C MET A 688 -34.36 7.77 -8.07
N LEU A 689 -34.40 7.35 -6.80
CA LEU A 689 -33.27 6.75 -6.11
C LEU A 689 -33.76 5.78 -5.02
N ASN A 690 -33.13 4.60 -4.91
CA ASN A 690 -33.53 3.54 -3.97
C ASN A 690 -32.62 3.45 -2.75
N GLY A 691 -31.34 3.77 -2.88
CA GLY A 691 -30.40 3.74 -1.77
C GLY A 691 -29.06 4.40 -2.08
N VAL A 692 -28.31 4.74 -1.03
CA VAL A 692 -26.98 5.34 -1.13
C VAL A 692 -26.07 4.73 -0.06
N GLU A 693 -24.86 4.33 -0.46
CA GLU A 693 -23.77 4.02 0.46
C GLU A 693 -22.61 5.01 0.24
N ILE A 694 -22.01 5.51 1.31
CA ILE A 694 -20.83 6.36 1.26
C ILE A 694 -19.75 5.73 2.11
N MET A 695 -18.61 5.43 1.49
CA MET A 695 -17.50 4.72 2.10
C MET A 695 -16.24 5.58 2.01
N LYS A 696 -15.65 5.92 3.15
CA LYS A 696 -14.36 6.60 3.24
C LYS A 696 -13.26 5.64 2.86
N MET A 697 -12.39 6.05 1.94
CA MET A 697 -11.23 5.27 1.49
C MET A 697 -10.02 5.62 2.34
N ASN A 698 -9.17 4.63 2.63
CA ASN A 698 -7.93 4.87 3.36
C ASN A 698 -7.04 5.89 2.65
N ASN A 699 -6.34 6.68 3.44
CA ASN A 699 -5.39 7.65 2.92
C ASN A 699 -4.08 6.97 2.47
N SER A 700 -3.15 7.76 1.95
CA SER A 700 -1.86 7.27 1.47
C SER A 700 -0.97 6.58 2.52
N MET A 701 -1.29 6.71 3.82
CA MET A 701 -0.61 6.04 4.93
C MET A 701 -1.36 4.79 5.41
N GLY A 702 -2.40 4.36 4.68
CA GLY A 702 -3.25 3.25 5.05
C GLY A 702 -4.17 3.53 6.24
N SER A 703 -4.31 4.79 6.67
CA SER A 703 -5.18 5.16 7.79
C SER A 703 -6.58 5.53 7.31
N LEU A 704 -7.59 5.14 8.08
CA LEU A 704 -8.98 5.60 7.96
C LEU A 704 -9.35 6.67 9.01
N ASP A 705 -8.44 6.93 9.95
CA ASP A 705 -8.62 7.89 11.03
C ASP A 705 -7.31 8.68 11.27
N GLY A 706 -7.36 9.99 11.02
CA GLY A 706 -6.20 10.89 11.07
C GLY A 706 -5.14 10.71 9.97
N TYR A 707 -4.09 11.52 10.06
CA TYR A 707 -3.01 11.59 9.06
C TYR A 707 -2.04 10.40 9.08
N VAL A 708 -1.95 9.66 10.19
CA VAL A 708 -0.95 8.61 10.43
C VAL A 708 -1.62 7.38 11.05
N SER A 709 -1.21 6.17 10.67
CA SER A 709 -1.74 4.93 11.23
C SER A 709 -1.20 4.66 12.64
N THR A 710 -2.01 4.05 13.51
CA THR A 710 -1.63 3.71 14.90
C THR A 710 -0.45 2.73 14.98
N ASP A 711 -0.29 1.85 13.99
CA ASP A 711 0.86 0.93 13.90
C ASP A 711 2.20 1.68 13.76
N MET A 712 2.19 2.84 13.10
CA MET A 712 3.35 3.73 12.97
C MET A 712 3.67 4.48 14.28
N ILE A 713 2.67 4.70 15.15
CA ILE A 713 2.84 5.35 16.46
C ILE A 713 3.45 4.37 17.47
N LEU A 714 3.06 3.09 17.39
CA LEU A 714 3.41 2.02 18.34
C LEU A 714 4.81 1.46 18.21
N THR A 715 5.38 1.49 17.01
CA THR A 715 6.69 0.93 16.69
C THR A 715 7.86 1.77 17.21
N SER A 716 7.58 2.63 18.18
CA SER A 716 8.47 3.62 18.74
C SER A 716 8.93 3.26 20.16
N CYS A 717 10.19 2.88 20.32
CA CYS A 717 10.76 2.55 21.63
C CYS A 717 10.97 3.80 22.52
N PRO A 718 10.57 3.81 23.82
CA PRO A 718 10.79 4.96 24.69
C PRO A 718 12.12 4.88 25.48
N ASN A 719 12.97 5.93 25.46
CA ASN A 719 14.01 6.13 26.51
C ASN A 719 13.79 7.39 27.34
N ARG A 720 14.00 7.25 28.64
CA ARG A 720 13.82 8.25 29.69
C ARG A 720 14.91 9.33 29.82
N ARG A 721 15.91 9.35 28.94
CA ARG A 721 17.13 10.17 29.14
C ARG A 721 16.93 11.67 28.84
N ASN A 722 16.01 12.01 27.94
CA ASN A 722 15.82 13.40 27.49
C ASN A 722 15.10 14.30 28.52
N LEU A 723 14.33 13.71 29.43
CA LEU A 723 13.62 14.48 30.47
C LEU A 723 14.59 15.10 31.49
N SER A 724 15.69 14.41 31.80
CA SER A 724 16.71 14.90 32.74
C SER A 724 17.50 16.08 32.17
N ILE A 725 17.82 16.03 30.87
CA ILE A 725 18.55 17.10 30.16
C ILE A 725 17.67 18.35 30.05
N PHE A 726 16.37 18.18 29.78
CA PHE A 726 15.42 19.29 29.68
C PHE A 726 15.24 20.02 31.03
N ILE A 727 15.15 19.29 32.15
CA ILE A 727 15.03 19.90 33.48
C ILE A 727 16.30 20.68 33.85
N ALA A 728 17.49 20.17 33.49
CA ALA A 728 18.75 20.87 33.72
C ALA A 728 18.86 22.17 32.91
N MET A 729 18.41 22.16 31.65
CA MET A 729 18.39 23.34 30.78
C MET A 729 17.45 24.43 31.30
N VAL A 730 16.26 24.05 31.79
CA VAL A 730 15.30 25.00 32.36
C VAL A 730 15.85 25.63 33.64
N ALA A 731 16.49 24.86 34.52
CA ALA A 731 17.13 25.40 35.73
C ALA A 731 18.24 26.40 35.41
N PHE A 732 19.08 26.10 34.39
CA PHE A 732 20.15 26.99 33.96
C PHE A 732 19.62 28.31 33.40
N MET A 733 18.54 28.26 32.60
CA MET A 733 17.90 29.44 32.04
C MET A 733 17.25 30.32 33.13
N CYS A 734 16.65 29.73 34.16
CA CYS A 734 16.11 30.47 35.30
C CYS A 734 17.21 31.20 36.08
N ILE A 735 18.36 30.55 36.30
CA ILE A 735 19.52 31.18 36.95
C ILE A 735 20.04 32.34 36.10
N PHE A 736 20.18 32.15 34.79
CA PHE A 736 20.66 33.19 33.87
C PHE A 736 19.73 34.40 33.82
N MET A 737 18.41 34.17 33.78
CA MET A 737 17.41 35.24 33.81
C MET A 737 17.40 35.99 35.14
N SER A 738 17.58 35.30 36.27
CA SER A 738 17.70 35.95 37.58
C SER A 738 18.97 36.82 37.67
N PHE A 739 20.09 36.36 37.11
CA PHE A 739 21.32 37.14 36.99
C PHE A 739 21.14 38.36 36.08
N TYR A 740 20.46 38.19 34.94
CA TYR A 740 20.16 39.26 34.00
C TYR A 740 19.28 40.36 34.64
N VAL A 741 18.23 39.97 35.39
CA VAL A 741 17.38 40.92 36.12
C VAL A 741 18.15 41.64 37.21
N VAL A 742 19.05 40.97 37.92
CA VAL A 742 19.92 41.61 38.93
C VAL A 742 20.88 42.61 38.27
N VAL A 743 21.47 42.27 37.13
CA VAL A 743 22.35 43.17 36.36
C VAL A 743 21.57 44.37 35.81
N GLN A 744 20.35 44.17 35.31
CA GLN A 744 19.48 45.27 34.85
C GLN A 744 19.04 46.17 36.00
N ARG A 745 18.71 45.61 37.17
CA ARG A 745 18.41 46.40 38.38
C ARG A 745 19.63 47.18 38.88
N LYS A 746 20.84 46.65 38.68
CA LYS A 746 22.09 47.37 38.99
C LYS A 746 22.33 48.53 38.00
N LYS A 747 22.05 48.32 36.71
CA LYS A 747 22.11 49.36 35.66
C LYS A 747 21.10 50.49 35.83
N VAL A 748 19.88 50.18 36.27
CA VAL A 748 18.83 51.18 36.55
C VAL A 748 19.15 52.02 37.80
N ARG A 749 20.02 51.52 38.70
CA ARG A 749 20.44 52.27 39.89
C ARG A 749 21.48 53.36 39.58
N ASP A 750 22.17 53.28 38.45
CA ASP A 750 23.22 54.23 38.06
C ASP A 750 22.70 55.44 37.25
N ASP A 751 21.40 55.50 36.93
CA ASP A 751 20.83 56.49 36.00
C ASP A 751 19.73 57.40 36.60
N ILE A 752 19.70 57.57 37.93
CA ILE A 752 18.86 58.60 38.58
C ILE A 752 19.74 59.79 38.98
N SER A 753 19.98 60.69 38.02
CA SER A 753 20.48 62.04 38.29
C SER A 753 19.30 63.04 38.33
N TRP A 754 19.31 63.86 39.36
CA TRP A 754 18.22 64.72 39.81
C TRP A 754 17.82 65.79 38.80
N THR A 755 16.53 65.96 38.54
CA THR A 755 15.98 67.16 37.88
C THR A 755 15.68 68.23 38.92
N LYS A 756 16.32 69.40 38.77
CA LYS A 756 16.11 70.62 39.57
C LYS A 756 14.78 71.30 39.20
N LEU A 757 14.00 71.66 40.21
CA LEU A 757 12.86 72.56 40.11
C LEU A 757 13.30 74.02 39.85
N PRO A 758 12.45 74.84 39.20
CA PRO A 758 12.82 76.14 38.63
C PRO A 758 12.97 77.21 39.71
N MET A 759 14.01 78.04 39.57
CA MET A 759 14.16 79.27 40.34
C MET A 759 13.45 80.40 39.59
N ASP A 760 12.37 80.92 40.17
CA ASP A 760 11.94 82.28 39.89
C ASP A 760 12.17 83.15 41.11
N VAL A 761 12.83 84.27 40.85
CA VAL A 761 13.31 85.26 41.80
C VAL A 761 12.27 86.37 41.91
N ARG A 762 11.78 86.63 43.13
CA ARG A 762 11.98 87.93 43.82
C ARG A 762 11.28 87.97 45.18
N GLN A 763 12.12 88.15 46.21
CA GLN A 763 12.05 89.26 47.19
C GLN A 763 10.76 89.43 48.02
N ASP A 764 10.74 88.89 49.24
CA ASP A 764 10.98 89.63 50.50
C ASP A 764 10.51 88.87 51.76
N ASN A 765 11.39 88.89 52.77
CA ASN A 765 11.22 88.85 54.23
C ASN A 765 10.15 87.99 54.97
N LEU A 766 10.72 87.22 55.91
CA LEU A 766 10.36 86.99 57.34
C LEU A 766 9.35 85.91 57.77
N LYS A 767 9.93 85.01 58.58
CA LYS A 767 9.46 84.40 59.85
C LYS A 767 8.63 83.09 59.83
N SER A 768 9.29 82.10 60.45
CA SER A 768 8.82 81.31 61.61
C SER A 768 7.84 80.16 61.38
N GLY A 769 8.29 78.97 61.81
CA GLY A 769 7.55 78.26 62.86
C GLY A 769 7.03 76.86 62.55
N ASN A 770 7.86 75.87 62.93
CA ASN A 770 7.50 74.82 63.89
C ASN A 770 6.30 73.86 63.66
N GLN A 771 6.67 72.57 63.77
CA GLN A 771 6.12 71.55 64.66
C GLN A 771 5.06 70.53 64.16
N PHE A 772 5.53 69.26 64.16
CA PHE A 772 5.01 68.09 64.91
C PHE A 772 3.81 67.24 64.42
N SER A 773 4.08 65.93 64.51
CA SER A 773 3.30 64.87 65.16
C SER A 773 2.09 64.22 64.47
N ALA A 774 2.32 62.98 64.03
CA ALA A 774 1.83 61.71 64.60
C ALA A 774 0.33 61.42 64.87
N ARG A 775 0.04 60.12 64.66
CA ARG A 775 -0.94 59.19 65.29
C ARG A 775 -2.37 59.07 64.72
N LYS A 776 -2.58 57.94 64.02
CA LYS A 776 -3.38 56.73 64.37
C LYS A 776 -4.80 56.88 64.98
N PRO A 777 -5.71 55.92 64.71
CA PRO A 777 -5.61 54.50 65.16
C PRO A 777 -4.95 53.53 64.18
#